data_AF-A0A3D6B9Z1-F1
#
_entry.id   AF-A0A3D6B9Z1-F1
#
_cell.length_a   1.000
_cell.length_b   1.000
_cell.length_c   1.000
_cell.angle_alpha   90.00
_cell.angle_beta   90.00
_cell.angle_gamma   90.00
#
_symmetry.space_group_name_H-M   'P 1'
#
loop_
_entity.id
_entity.type
_entity.pdbx_description
1 polymer ?
#
loop_
_entity_poly.entity_id
_entity_poly.type
_entity_poly.pdbx_seq_one_letter_code
_entity_poly.pdbx_strand_id
1 'polypeptide(L)'
;MKIRLLLLILFFITTSIVAQVNEQTFLSLKDTGVEEFIRQHPEYDGRGTIILVLDTGVDMGIDGLTKTSTGEVKVIDAQDFTGEGDMPIVEADLSSKDGKDIFENDEKGYSVFADKNKMLKSADDNYWMSVLTETHLINSGSGAQDLNGNGVKDDKYFMVTYKTAEGYWVVYFDTNGNGDLSDEKPLRNYKENFDSFTIQNKKGLTPLTFALNIFPEEKLISLYFDDGGHGTHCAGIAGGFNIGDVGINGVAPGTKIIGLKLGNNNYPGGATVTESMKKAYLYADKISKERKEPCIVSMSFGIGSEIEGKSEIEKFLADLLKNNPYLYVSTSNGNEGPGLSSAGLPSSSNYVFSSGAVLTKEVGRDDYGSDLPYDIILHFSSRGGEVSKPDVVSPGAATSTVPNFDNGDRKWGTSMSCPYSSGVMALLLSAAQKEFPDVKIPSQFLFKVLRESATYWNQYTVLDEGAGFINVLNAYELLKKYLKSGEQNKFETYTVSSFAPNQPDNRARNLYIRDGSFITGDEVFSFNIKRDNSIKSDKFYRVYNLKCDADWLTLIQKKNYIRNDQVTAVNVKVNKSILKEPGLYTAKISAYRDDASKTPEFDMLATVLIPYEFNSSNNYSMNWKDQNVKQGMIKRYFIKIPAGQNSMKVTLSRDASSNKYSRCRYFLYDNNGVQIDISRVLYSVTKDEKVENYYYDLEPGIYEVDIDGFFLANDSSTYNLGIQFLSMQRVDPKIISSDHKQIGFINYFNETTSYNLNAKMLGYQRDYDLTVTGASTYRMPFTLVKAEGSKEFFFTLSKEDYNKVTDFAYQIIDNDGKAISKGGLSYRTGSLSVDMPADKDSVNYILELIPAFASKELMANLNVKELTYFPTPVSVDAKNNGRTSLTLYPNNIKNVDFNFSKPEQTMPADASGYGKIYFKSPSTDKTEYELPINFKF
;
A
#
# COMPACT_ATOMS: atom_id res chain seq x y z
N MET A 1 40.09 15.60 63.94
CA MET A 1 40.59 15.76 62.56
C MET A 1 40.87 14.41 61.86
N LYS A 2 40.02 13.38 62.06
CA LYS A 2 40.14 12.05 61.41
C LYS A 2 38.81 11.45 60.90
N ILE A 3 37.72 12.23 60.88
CA ILE A 3 36.38 11.79 60.42
C ILE A 3 35.94 12.51 59.14
N ARG A 4 36.58 13.62 58.75
CA ARG A 4 36.24 14.36 57.51
C ARG A 4 36.94 13.84 56.24
N LEU A 5 37.98 13.00 56.36
CA LEU A 5 38.70 12.48 55.19
C LEU A 5 38.14 11.13 54.68
N LEU A 6 37.43 10.36 55.52
CA LEU A 6 36.82 9.10 55.11
C LEU A 6 35.50 9.30 54.35
N LEU A 7 34.77 10.38 54.64
CA LEU A 7 33.52 10.74 53.96
C LEU A 7 33.74 11.30 52.55
N LEU A 8 34.91 11.89 52.26
CA LEU A 8 35.24 12.38 50.92
C LEU A 8 35.70 11.27 49.97
N ILE A 9 36.26 10.17 50.48
CA ILE A 9 36.67 9.03 49.65
C ILE A 9 35.48 8.09 49.37
N LEU A 10 34.49 8.00 50.28
CA LEU A 10 33.26 7.26 50.01
C LEU A 10 32.31 7.97 49.03
N PHE A 11 32.41 9.30 48.89
CA PHE A 11 31.58 10.06 47.96
C PHE A 11 32.08 10.03 46.51
N PHE A 12 33.34 9.62 46.27
CA PHE A 12 33.92 9.48 44.93
C PHE A 12 33.86 8.05 44.37
N ILE A 13 33.37 7.06 45.13
CA ILE A 13 33.29 5.65 44.69
C ILE A 13 31.85 5.20 44.36
N THR A 14 30.82 6.04 44.59
CA THR A 14 29.42 5.70 44.27
C THR A 14 28.75 6.61 43.24
N THR A 15 29.52 7.43 42.52
CA THR A 15 29.03 8.12 41.31
C THR A 15 29.82 7.68 40.09
N SER A 16 29.90 6.37 39.86
CA SER A 16 29.76 5.89 38.49
C SER A 16 28.30 6.12 38.10
N ILE A 17 27.95 7.39 37.84
CA ILE A 17 26.84 7.69 36.96
C ILE A 17 27.27 7.01 35.66
N VAL A 18 26.75 5.81 35.44
CA VAL A 18 26.54 5.33 34.09
C VAL A 18 25.67 6.44 33.52
N ALA A 19 26.28 7.37 32.80
CA ALA A 19 25.57 8.18 31.85
C ALA A 19 25.02 7.15 30.89
N GLN A 20 23.81 6.66 31.19
CA GLN A 20 23.01 5.98 30.22
C GLN A 20 22.74 7.09 29.22
N VAL A 21 23.60 7.14 28.19
CA VAL A 21 23.29 7.87 26.98
C VAL A 21 22.00 7.19 26.53
N ASN A 22 20.86 7.81 26.83
CA ASN A 22 19.60 7.45 26.20
C ASN A 22 19.76 7.91 24.75
N GLU A 23 20.51 7.14 23.97
CA GLU A 23 20.50 7.24 22.51
C GLU A 23 19.07 6.89 22.10
N GLN A 24 18.35 7.89 21.63
CA GLN A 24 17.03 7.72 21.05
C GLN A 24 17.15 6.77 19.85
N THR A 25 16.31 5.74 19.80
CA THR A 25 16.36 4.76 18.72
C THR A 25 15.49 5.22 17.56
N PHE A 26 16.15 5.64 16.47
CA PHE A 26 15.50 6.13 15.25
C PHE A 26 15.14 5.00 14.28
N LEU A 27 15.89 3.90 14.30
CA LEU A 27 15.68 2.73 13.49
C LEU A 27 16.11 1.50 14.29
N SER A 28 15.27 0.46 14.33
CA SER A 28 15.59 -0.73 15.12
C SER A 28 16.63 -1.60 14.41
N LEU A 29 17.92 -1.36 14.69
CA LEU A 29 19.04 -2.13 14.13
C LEU A 29 19.52 -3.25 15.07
N LYS A 30 19.22 -3.13 16.35
CA LYS A 30 19.69 -4.06 17.38
C LYS A 30 18.85 -5.34 17.41
N ASP A 31 17.53 -5.22 17.37
CA ASP A 31 16.60 -6.36 17.53
C ASP A 31 16.71 -7.38 16.38
N THR A 32 17.18 -6.96 15.21
CA THR A 32 17.42 -7.83 14.03
C THR A 32 18.88 -8.30 13.91
N GLY A 33 19.77 -7.85 14.79
CA GLY A 33 21.20 -8.14 14.76
C GLY A 33 22.01 -7.36 13.72
N VAL A 34 21.44 -6.36 13.04
CA VAL A 34 22.16 -5.53 12.05
C VAL A 34 23.32 -4.77 12.67
N GLU A 35 23.07 -4.07 13.79
CA GLU A 35 24.10 -3.29 14.50
C GLU A 35 25.28 -4.19 14.90
N GLU A 36 24.96 -5.34 15.50
CA GLU A 36 25.96 -6.32 15.94
C GLU A 36 26.74 -6.91 14.75
N PHE A 37 26.07 -7.21 13.64
CA PHE A 37 26.71 -7.73 12.43
C PHE A 37 27.72 -6.74 11.84
N ILE A 38 27.35 -5.47 11.68
CA ILE A 38 28.27 -4.44 11.17
C ILE A 38 29.44 -4.25 12.13
N ARG A 39 29.20 -4.27 13.45
CA ARG A 39 30.25 -4.17 14.46
C ARG A 39 31.25 -5.33 14.39
N GLN A 40 30.77 -6.57 14.15
CA GLN A 40 31.62 -7.75 13.98
C GLN A 40 32.31 -7.79 12.61
N HIS A 41 31.68 -7.24 11.59
CA HIS A 41 32.14 -7.26 10.20
C HIS A 41 32.08 -5.88 9.55
N PRO A 42 32.99 -4.94 9.90
CA PRO A 42 32.92 -3.56 9.41
C PRO A 42 33.07 -3.41 7.89
N GLU A 43 33.60 -4.43 7.20
CA GLU A 43 33.71 -4.45 5.74
C GLU A 43 32.46 -4.98 5.03
N TYR A 44 31.44 -5.46 5.76
CA TYR A 44 30.23 -6.09 5.20
C TYR A 44 29.02 -5.15 5.32
N ASP A 45 29.27 -3.84 5.34
CA ASP A 45 28.31 -2.75 5.55
C ASP A 45 27.43 -2.43 4.31
N GLY A 46 27.41 -3.31 3.30
CA GLY A 46 26.70 -3.10 2.03
C GLY A 46 27.57 -2.54 0.92
N ARG A 47 28.87 -2.30 1.15
CA ARG A 47 29.79 -1.93 0.06
C ARG A 47 29.79 -2.99 -1.04
N GLY A 48 29.82 -2.55 -2.30
CA GLY A 48 29.79 -3.44 -3.47
C GLY A 48 28.39 -3.83 -3.96
N THR A 49 27.32 -3.29 -3.37
CA THR A 49 25.93 -3.48 -3.81
C THR A 49 25.27 -2.16 -4.27
N ILE A 50 24.15 -2.29 -4.99
CA ILE A 50 23.31 -1.17 -5.42
C ILE A 50 21.86 -1.45 -5.00
N ILE A 51 21.23 -0.50 -4.32
CA ILE A 51 19.79 -0.53 -4.04
C ILE A 51 19.09 0.45 -4.99
N LEU A 52 18.16 -0.04 -5.80
CA LEU A 52 17.29 0.76 -6.65
C LEU A 52 15.98 1.02 -5.89
N VAL A 53 15.72 2.27 -5.54
CA VAL A 53 14.53 2.69 -4.80
C VAL A 53 13.47 3.13 -5.81
N LEU A 54 12.40 2.34 -5.90
CA LEU A 54 11.26 2.57 -6.79
C LEU A 54 10.14 3.22 -5.98
N ASP A 55 9.96 4.54 -6.11
CA ASP A 55 9.17 5.34 -5.18
C ASP A 55 8.78 6.73 -5.76
N THR A 56 8.45 7.73 -4.93
CA THR A 56 8.15 9.12 -5.30
C THR A 56 9.35 9.94 -5.79
N GLY A 57 10.55 9.39 -5.66
CA GLY A 57 11.82 10.07 -5.90
C GLY A 57 12.80 9.85 -4.74
N VAL A 58 14.06 10.22 -4.92
CA VAL A 58 15.12 10.20 -3.90
C VAL A 58 15.92 11.50 -4.01
N ASP A 59 15.89 12.32 -2.98
CA ASP A 59 16.72 13.53 -2.91
C ASP A 59 18.19 13.12 -2.75
N MET A 60 19.00 13.40 -3.77
CA MET A 60 20.44 13.11 -3.76
C MET A 60 21.28 14.18 -3.06
N GLY A 61 20.70 15.36 -2.80
CA GLY A 61 21.37 16.51 -2.19
C GLY A 61 21.26 16.54 -0.66
N ILE A 62 20.49 15.63 -0.07
CA ILE A 62 20.21 15.62 1.37
C ILE A 62 21.24 14.85 2.20
N ASP A 63 21.42 15.30 3.44
CA ASP A 63 22.21 14.59 4.45
C ASP A 63 21.75 13.13 4.60
N GLY A 64 22.71 12.23 4.79
CA GLY A 64 22.46 10.80 4.76
C GLY A 64 22.59 10.17 3.37
N LEU A 65 22.34 10.93 2.29
CA LEU A 65 22.28 10.40 0.92
C LEU A 65 23.33 10.99 -0.04
N THR A 66 24.28 11.76 0.46
CA THR A 66 25.38 12.31 -0.36
C THR A 66 26.56 11.33 -0.49
N LYS A 67 26.93 10.64 0.59
CA LYS A 67 28.11 9.76 0.67
C LYS A 67 27.83 8.39 1.26
N THR A 68 28.57 7.38 0.79
CA THR A 68 28.65 6.05 1.42
C THR A 68 29.58 6.09 2.63
N SER A 69 29.54 5.05 3.45
CA SER A 69 30.54 4.82 4.52
C SER A 69 31.99 4.77 4.03
N THR A 70 32.21 4.53 2.74
CA THR A 70 33.53 4.53 2.07
C THR A 70 33.92 5.87 1.46
N GLY A 71 33.07 6.90 1.56
CA GLY A 71 33.28 8.23 1.00
C GLY A 71 32.97 8.36 -0.49
N GLU A 72 32.40 7.33 -1.12
CA GLU A 72 31.93 7.37 -2.50
C GLU A 72 30.61 8.12 -2.61
N VAL A 73 30.23 8.55 -3.82
CA VAL A 73 28.90 9.09 -4.09
C VAL A 73 27.85 8.02 -3.79
N LYS A 74 26.84 8.39 -2.99
CA LYS A 74 25.78 7.48 -2.54
C LYS A 74 24.71 7.27 -3.61
N VAL A 75 24.04 8.32 -4.06
CA VAL A 75 23.06 8.24 -5.15
C VAL A 75 23.80 8.38 -6.48
N ILE A 76 23.81 7.32 -7.29
CA ILE A 76 24.64 7.24 -8.52
C ILE A 76 23.83 7.32 -9.81
N ASP A 77 22.50 7.36 -9.71
CA ASP A 77 21.59 7.52 -10.84
C ASP A 77 20.21 7.92 -10.33
N ALA A 78 19.45 8.65 -11.15
CA ALA A 78 18.15 9.20 -10.81
C ALA A 78 17.31 9.34 -12.08
N GLN A 79 16.20 8.59 -12.19
CA GLN A 79 15.38 8.51 -13.41
C GLN A 79 13.91 8.67 -13.09
N ASP A 80 13.19 9.44 -13.90
CA ASP A 80 11.73 9.62 -13.80
C ASP A 80 11.02 8.82 -14.89
N PHE A 81 10.10 7.94 -14.47
CA PHE A 81 9.26 7.14 -15.37
C PHE A 81 7.80 7.62 -15.42
N THR A 82 7.49 8.69 -14.69
CA THR A 82 6.14 9.25 -14.58
C THR A 82 5.83 10.31 -15.63
N GLY A 83 6.88 10.94 -16.16
CA GLY A 83 6.78 12.12 -16.99
C GLY A 83 6.42 13.40 -16.22
N GLU A 84 6.45 13.39 -14.89
CA GLU A 84 6.28 14.60 -14.08
C GLU A 84 7.44 15.58 -14.31
N GLY A 85 8.65 15.07 -14.55
CA GLY A 85 9.82 15.87 -14.90
C GLY A 85 9.97 16.20 -16.38
N ASP A 86 9.08 15.72 -17.25
CA ASP A 86 9.30 15.71 -18.69
C ASP A 86 9.03 17.09 -19.33
N MET A 87 10.09 17.70 -19.83
CA MET A 87 10.14 19.02 -20.45
C MET A 87 10.48 18.87 -21.95
N PRO A 88 9.48 18.85 -22.85
CA PRO A 88 9.71 18.73 -24.28
C PRO A 88 10.61 19.87 -24.79
N ILE A 89 11.57 19.54 -25.64
CA ILE A 89 12.48 20.53 -26.22
C ILE A 89 12.01 20.92 -27.63
N VAL A 90 12.07 22.21 -27.93
CA VAL A 90 11.78 22.78 -29.25
C VAL A 90 13.06 23.41 -29.82
N GLU A 91 13.14 23.54 -31.13
CA GLU A 91 14.26 24.24 -31.78
C GLU A 91 14.31 25.70 -31.30
N ALA A 92 15.52 26.22 -31.07
CA ALA A 92 15.75 27.58 -30.62
C ALA A 92 16.61 28.33 -31.64
N ASP A 93 16.09 29.44 -32.15
CA ASP A 93 16.83 30.36 -32.98
C ASP A 93 17.73 31.24 -32.09
N LEU A 94 18.94 31.49 -32.57
CA LEU A 94 19.89 32.38 -31.91
C LEU A 94 19.90 33.73 -32.63
N SER A 95 19.47 34.77 -31.93
CA SER A 95 19.54 36.16 -32.39
C SER A 95 20.34 37.02 -31.41
N SER A 96 20.56 38.29 -31.76
CA SER A 96 21.28 39.24 -30.90
C SER A 96 20.49 40.54 -30.82
N LYS A 97 20.23 41.02 -29.61
CA LYS A 97 19.51 42.26 -29.33
C LYS A 97 20.21 43.05 -28.24
N ASP A 98 20.47 44.33 -28.49
CA ASP A 98 21.14 45.24 -27.56
C ASP A 98 22.49 44.73 -27.00
N GLY A 99 23.21 43.92 -27.80
CA GLY A 99 24.51 43.35 -27.44
C GLY A 99 24.45 42.12 -26.53
N LYS A 100 23.26 41.56 -26.28
CA LYS A 100 23.07 40.24 -25.66
C LYS A 100 22.59 39.23 -26.70
N ASP A 101 23.02 37.99 -26.56
CA ASP A 101 22.48 36.88 -27.33
C ASP A 101 21.09 36.51 -26.77
N ILE A 102 20.19 36.09 -27.64
CA ILE A 102 18.84 35.64 -27.29
C ILE A 102 18.60 34.30 -27.96
N PHE A 103 18.16 33.32 -27.16
CA PHE A 103 17.54 32.10 -27.68
C PHE A 103 16.03 32.28 -27.71
N GLU A 104 15.40 32.05 -28.85
CA GLU A 104 13.97 32.28 -29.03
C GLU A 104 13.27 31.18 -29.85
N ASN A 105 11.98 31.01 -29.58
CA ASN A 105 11.08 30.20 -30.38
C ASN A 105 9.73 30.92 -30.48
N ASP A 106 9.43 31.45 -31.67
CA ASP A 106 8.22 32.24 -31.92
C ASP A 106 6.94 31.41 -31.76
N GLU A 107 6.94 30.13 -32.15
CA GLU A 107 5.76 29.27 -32.09
C GLU A 107 5.28 29.03 -30.65
N LYS A 108 6.22 28.91 -29.71
CA LYS A 108 5.95 28.72 -28.29
C LYS A 108 5.97 30.02 -27.50
N GLY A 109 6.45 31.11 -28.08
CA GLY A 109 6.67 32.38 -27.40
C GLY A 109 7.74 32.30 -26.31
N TYR A 110 8.76 31.46 -26.51
CA TYR A 110 9.88 31.31 -25.58
C TYR A 110 11.00 32.29 -25.96
N SER A 111 11.59 32.95 -24.97
CA SER A 111 12.70 33.87 -25.18
C SER A 111 13.52 33.98 -23.90
N VAL A 112 14.83 33.82 -24.00
CA VAL A 112 15.76 33.92 -22.86
C VAL A 112 17.07 34.56 -23.31
N PHE A 113 17.63 35.46 -22.50
CA PHE A 113 18.93 36.07 -22.76
C PHE A 113 20.08 35.11 -22.45
N ALA A 114 21.21 35.32 -23.11
CA ALA A 114 22.45 34.61 -22.83
C ALA A 114 23.68 35.43 -23.26
N ASP A 115 24.87 34.95 -22.88
CA ASP A 115 26.16 35.40 -23.39
C ASP A 115 26.90 34.17 -23.93
N LYS A 116 26.84 33.96 -25.26
CA LYS A 116 27.40 32.77 -25.91
C LYS A 116 28.89 32.63 -25.66
N ASN A 117 29.61 33.71 -25.35
CA ASN A 117 31.04 33.66 -25.04
C ASN A 117 31.35 33.04 -23.67
N LYS A 118 30.37 33.00 -22.76
CA LYS A 118 30.48 32.34 -21.45
C LYS A 118 29.96 30.90 -21.48
N MET A 119 29.27 30.50 -22.54
CA MET A 119 28.74 29.16 -22.71
C MET A 119 29.75 28.22 -23.38
N LEU A 120 29.57 26.91 -23.20
CA LEU A 120 30.37 25.91 -23.90
C LEU A 120 30.11 26.01 -25.42
N LYS A 121 31.15 25.83 -26.23
CA LYS A 121 31.01 25.90 -27.70
C LYS A 121 30.12 24.76 -28.22
N SER A 122 29.12 25.08 -29.03
CA SER A 122 28.29 24.09 -29.73
C SER A 122 29.08 23.35 -30.83
N ALA A 123 28.73 22.09 -31.08
CA ALA A 123 29.33 21.27 -32.12
C ALA A 123 28.89 21.68 -33.53
N ASP A 124 27.64 22.11 -33.68
CA ASP A 124 26.97 22.30 -34.97
C ASP A 124 26.09 23.57 -35.00
N ASP A 125 26.11 24.38 -33.94
CA ASP A 125 25.25 25.57 -33.77
C ASP A 125 23.74 25.26 -33.83
N ASN A 126 23.34 24.02 -33.56
CA ASN A 126 21.95 23.67 -33.32
C ASN A 126 21.64 23.80 -31.82
N TYR A 127 20.57 24.52 -31.49
CA TYR A 127 20.15 24.76 -30.12
C TYR A 127 18.68 24.37 -29.96
N TRP A 128 18.35 23.91 -28.76
CA TRP A 128 16.99 23.58 -28.38
C TRP A 128 16.68 24.24 -27.05
N MET A 129 15.42 24.57 -26.82
CA MET A 129 14.98 25.18 -25.57
C MET A 129 13.72 24.52 -25.01
N SER A 130 13.57 24.65 -23.70
CA SER A 130 12.37 24.22 -22.97
C SER A 130 12.13 25.16 -21.79
N VAL A 131 10.96 25.04 -21.17
CA VAL A 131 10.56 25.89 -20.04
C VAL A 131 9.85 25.05 -18.99
N LEU A 132 10.32 25.13 -17.75
CA LEU A 132 9.58 24.66 -16.58
C LEU A 132 8.67 25.80 -16.10
N THR A 133 7.38 25.53 -15.94
CA THR A 133 6.42 26.46 -15.35
C THR A 133 5.91 25.93 -14.02
N GLU A 134 5.78 26.77 -12.99
CA GLU A 134 5.31 26.30 -11.67
C GLU A 134 3.88 25.74 -11.70
N THR A 135 3.06 26.18 -12.65
CA THR A 135 1.73 25.60 -12.93
C THR A 135 1.78 24.11 -13.27
N HIS A 136 2.91 23.60 -13.73
CA HIS A 136 3.14 22.17 -13.97
C HIS A 136 3.12 21.34 -12.68
N LEU A 137 3.39 21.97 -11.53
CA LEU A 137 3.45 21.36 -10.21
C LEU A 137 2.34 21.86 -9.28
N ILE A 138 1.29 22.48 -9.84
CA ILE A 138 0.22 23.15 -9.08
C ILE A 138 -0.49 22.22 -8.08
N ASN A 139 -0.45 20.91 -8.32
CA ASN A 139 -1.10 19.91 -7.50
C ASN A 139 -0.14 19.14 -6.59
N SER A 140 1.16 19.44 -6.61
CA SER A 140 2.16 18.86 -5.71
C SER A 140 1.96 19.31 -4.27
N GLY A 141 2.06 18.36 -3.33
CA GLY A 141 1.88 18.60 -1.90
C GLY A 141 3.10 19.20 -1.19
N SER A 142 4.27 19.21 -1.84
CA SER A 142 5.55 19.64 -1.26
C SER A 142 5.72 21.16 -1.12
N GLY A 143 4.84 21.94 -1.75
CA GLY A 143 5.08 23.37 -1.97
C GLY A 143 5.80 23.70 -3.27
N ALA A 144 6.17 22.70 -4.09
CA ALA A 144 6.80 22.90 -5.40
C ALA A 144 5.95 23.67 -6.44
N GLN A 145 4.71 24.00 -6.10
CA GLN A 145 3.86 24.96 -6.81
C GLN A 145 4.34 26.42 -6.71
N ASP A 146 5.34 26.73 -5.89
CA ASP A 146 6.02 28.04 -5.74
C ASP A 146 7.51 27.76 -5.43
N LEU A 147 8.28 27.45 -6.48
CA LEU A 147 9.66 26.93 -6.37
C LEU A 147 10.63 27.95 -5.78
N ASN A 148 10.39 29.24 -6.07
CA ASN A 148 11.22 30.33 -5.56
C ASN A 148 10.66 30.95 -4.25
N GLY A 149 9.48 30.54 -3.79
CA GLY A 149 8.84 31.02 -2.56
C GLY A 149 8.38 32.47 -2.63
N ASN A 150 8.09 33.00 -3.82
CA ASN A 150 7.75 34.41 -3.98
C ASN A 150 6.27 34.72 -3.74
N GLY A 151 5.41 33.71 -3.62
CA GLY A 151 3.95 33.80 -3.48
C GLY A 151 3.17 33.78 -4.80
N VAL A 152 3.86 33.74 -5.92
CA VAL A 152 3.38 33.57 -7.30
C VAL A 152 3.58 32.09 -7.69
N LYS A 153 2.76 31.57 -8.61
CA LYS A 153 2.70 30.13 -8.95
C LYS A 153 2.69 29.88 -10.45
N ASP A 154 3.14 30.87 -11.22
CA ASP A 154 3.20 30.83 -12.68
C ASP A 154 4.55 31.30 -13.21
N ASP A 155 5.60 31.30 -12.36
CA ASP A 155 6.95 31.61 -12.77
C ASP A 155 7.45 30.59 -13.82
N LYS A 156 8.38 31.07 -14.65
CA LYS A 156 8.95 30.33 -15.78
C LYS A 156 10.46 30.27 -15.64
N TYR A 157 11.02 29.07 -15.77
CA TYR A 157 12.45 28.81 -15.74
C TYR A 157 12.87 28.26 -17.10
N PHE A 158 13.71 29.00 -17.81
CA PHE A 158 14.13 28.67 -19.17
C PHE A 158 15.32 27.72 -19.17
N MET A 159 15.35 26.83 -20.16
CA MET A 159 16.44 25.90 -20.40
C MET A 159 16.88 25.97 -21.84
N VAL A 160 18.20 25.99 -22.08
CA VAL A 160 18.79 25.81 -23.42
C VAL A 160 19.70 24.60 -23.40
N THR A 161 19.51 23.70 -24.36
CA THR A 161 20.30 22.48 -24.52
C THR A 161 20.89 22.37 -25.92
N TYR A 162 22.07 21.77 -26.02
CA TYR A 162 22.76 21.50 -27.28
C TYR A 162 23.90 20.50 -27.08
N LYS A 163 24.42 19.99 -28.19
CA LYS A 163 25.61 19.13 -28.19
C LYS A 163 26.86 20.00 -28.21
N THR A 164 27.74 19.82 -27.23
CA THR A 164 29.01 20.56 -27.13
C THR A 164 30.02 20.08 -28.17
N ALA A 165 30.98 20.92 -28.52
CA ALA A 165 32.11 20.58 -29.40
C ALA A 165 32.96 19.41 -28.89
N GLU A 166 32.87 19.09 -27.59
CA GLU A 166 33.52 17.93 -26.95
C GLU A 166 32.69 16.63 -27.08
N GLY A 167 31.47 16.70 -27.62
CA GLY A 167 30.67 15.55 -28.03
C GLY A 167 29.57 15.10 -27.05
N TYR A 168 29.45 15.72 -25.88
CA TYR A 168 28.36 15.47 -24.91
C TYR A 168 27.30 16.57 -24.93
N TRP A 169 26.11 16.24 -24.42
CA TRP A 169 25.00 17.17 -24.29
C TRP A 169 25.06 17.97 -22.99
N VAL A 170 24.60 19.21 -23.05
CA VAL A 170 24.58 20.14 -21.91
C VAL A 170 23.24 20.86 -21.84
N VAL A 171 22.83 21.28 -20.64
CA VAL A 171 21.74 22.21 -20.39
C VAL A 171 22.25 23.41 -19.60
N TYR A 172 21.83 24.61 -19.97
CA TYR A 172 21.88 25.80 -19.14
C TYR A 172 20.47 26.06 -18.65
N PHE A 173 20.27 26.07 -17.34
CA PHE A 173 18.98 26.24 -16.67
C PHE A 173 18.97 27.58 -15.95
N ASP A 174 17.94 28.40 -16.13
CA ASP A 174 17.73 29.68 -15.42
C ASP A 174 17.41 29.41 -13.95
N THR A 175 18.43 29.22 -13.10
CA THR A 175 18.26 28.80 -11.71
C THR A 175 17.81 29.94 -10.81
N ASN A 176 18.01 31.19 -11.24
CA ASN A 176 17.61 32.38 -10.49
C ASN A 176 16.31 33.03 -11.00
N GLY A 177 15.74 32.53 -12.11
CA GLY A 177 14.47 32.98 -12.68
C GLY A 177 14.52 34.40 -13.25
N ASN A 178 15.69 34.90 -13.64
CA ASN A 178 15.87 36.27 -14.11
C ASN A 178 15.71 36.41 -15.64
N GLY A 179 15.53 35.30 -16.37
CA GLY A 179 15.40 35.27 -17.83
C GLY A 179 16.74 35.44 -18.58
N ASP A 180 17.88 35.19 -17.95
CA ASP A 180 19.22 35.35 -18.50
C ASP A 180 20.14 34.20 -18.07
N LEU A 181 20.60 33.39 -19.04
CA LEU A 181 21.47 32.23 -18.82
C LEU A 181 22.97 32.58 -18.72
N SER A 182 23.32 33.87 -18.76
CA SER A 182 24.72 34.32 -18.83
C SER A 182 25.57 34.00 -17.59
N ASP A 183 24.94 33.83 -16.43
CA ASP A 183 25.60 33.44 -15.17
C ASP A 183 25.39 31.97 -14.78
N GLU A 184 24.66 31.23 -15.61
CA GLU A 184 24.32 29.84 -15.36
C GLU A 184 25.46 28.88 -15.72
N LYS A 185 25.53 27.77 -15.00
CA LYS A 185 26.55 26.75 -15.19
C LYS A 185 26.05 25.64 -16.11
N PRO A 186 26.93 25.05 -16.94
CA PRO A 186 26.57 23.89 -17.76
C PRO A 186 26.23 22.69 -16.86
N LEU A 187 25.05 22.11 -17.07
CA LEU A 187 24.59 20.87 -16.44
C LEU A 187 24.63 19.72 -17.45
N ARG A 188 25.03 18.54 -16.99
CA ARG A 188 25.04 17.30 -17.79
C ARG A 188 24.05 16.29 -17.24
N ASN A 189 23.87 15.19 -17.96
CA ASN A 189 23.18 14.02 -17.45
C ASN A 189 23.72 13.65 -16.05
N TYR A 190 22.83 13.50 -15.08
CA TYR A 190 23.18 13.20 -13.69
C TYR A 190 24.04 11.95 -13.59
N LYS A 191 23.70 10.90 -14.34
CA LYS A 191 24.46 9.64 -14.38
C LYS A 191 25.93 9.80 -14.85
N GLU A 192 26.26 10.87 -15.56
CA GLU A 192 27.61 11.10 -16.09
C GLU A 192 28.52 11.85 -15.12
N ASN A 193 27.99 12.85 -14.40
CA ASN A 193 28.79 13.77 -13.60
C ASN A 193 28.27 13.99 -12.16
N PHE A 194 27.09 13.44 -11.84
CA PHE A 194 26.36 13.61 -10.57
C PHE A 194 26.01 15.08 -10.25
N ASP A 195 25.81 15.89 -11.30
CA ASP A 195 25.41 17.29 -11.16
C ASP A 195 23.97 17.39 -10.66
N SER A 196 23.81 17.94 -9.45
CA SER A 196 22.51 18.36 -8.92
C SER A 196 22.46 19.87 -8.74
N PHE A 197 21.28 20.46 -8.85
CA PHE A 197 21.09 21.90 -8.69
C PHE A 197 19.79 22.21 -7.94
N THR A 198 19.66 23.46 -7.53
CA THR A 198 18.48 23.99 -6.82
C THR A 198 18.08 25.31 -7.44
N ILE A 199 16.79 25.61 -7.45
CA ILE A 199 16.29 26.94 -7.82
C ILE A 199 16.54 27.90 -6.67
N GLN A 200 17.00 29.11 -6.99
CA GLN A 200 17.21 30.17 -6.01
C GLN A 200 15.85 30.59 -5.44
N ASN A 201 15.74 30.57 -4.11
CA ASN A 201 14.49 30.88 -3.42
C ASN A 201 14.63 32.06 -2.45
N LYS A 202 13.48 32.58 -1.98
CA LYS A 202 13.44 33.57 -0.91
C LYS A 202 13.88 32.95 0.42
N LYS A 203 14.54 33.76 1.24
CA LYS A 203 15.05 33.37 2.56
C LYS A 203 13.96 32.71 3.41
N GLY A 204 14.15 31.44 3.75
CA GLY A 204 13.27 30.67 4.63
C GLY A 204 12.49 29.55 3.94
N LEU A 205 12.45 29.50 2.61
CA LEU A 205 12.01 28.31 1.89
C LEU A 205 13.20 27.35 1.73
N THR A 206 12.95 26.08 1.95
CA THR A 206 13.93 25.06 1.61
C THR A 206 13.89 24.77 0.11
N PRO A 207 15.04 24.75 -0.60
CA PRO A 207 15.07 24.38 -2.01
C PRO A 207 14.82 22.89 -2.24
N LEU A 208 14.18 22.58 -3.37
CA LEU A 208 14.09 21.24 -3.93
C LEU A 208 15.35 20.93 -4.75
N THR A 209 15.95 19.75 -4.54
CA THR A 209 17.10 19.28 -5.31
C THR A 209 16.65 18.65 -6.63
N PHE A 210 17.25 19.09 -7.73
CA PHE A 210 17.01 18.56 -9.07
C PHE A 210 18.23 17.82 -9.61
N ALA A 211 17.96 16.75 -10.36
CA ALA A 211 18.90 16.06 -11.23
C ALA A 211 18.41 16.11 -12.68
N LEU A 212 19.34 16.08 -13.63
CA LEU A 212 19.03 16.27 -15.04
C LEU A 212 19.23 14.98 -15.86
N ASN A 213 18.26 14.67 -16.73
CA ASN A 213 18.41 13.67 -17.78
C ASN A 213 18.05 14.29 -19.14
N ILE A 214 18.87 14.04 -20.16
CA ILE A 214 18.76 14.61 -21.51
C ILE A 214 18.56 13.45 -22.47
N PHE A 215 17.43 13.45 -23.18
CA PHE A 215 17.06 12.46 -24.20
C PHE A 215 16.87 13.15 -25.56
N PRO A 216 17.96 13.46 -26.29
CA PRO A 216 17.88 14.22 -27.53
C PRO A 216 17.09 13.52 -28.64
N GLU A 217 17.18 12.20 -28.71
CA GLU A 217 16.44 11.39 -29.69
C GLU A 217 14.93 11.42 -29.43
N GLU A 218 14.53 11.58 -28.17
CA GLU A 218 13.14 11.71 -27.73
C GLU A 218 12.68 13.18 -27.70
N LYS A 219 13.57 14.12 -28.02
CA LYS A 219 13.36 15.57 -27.92
C LYS A 219 12.86 15.99 -26.53
N LEU A 220 13.57 15.52 -25.51
CA LEU A 220 13.11 15.65 -24.12
C LEU A 220 14.28 15.96 -23.17
N ILE A 221 14.03 16.87 -22.24
CA ILE A 221 14.75 16.98 -20.97
C ILE A 221 13.84 16.42 -19.88
N SER A 222 14.35 15.57 -19.01
CA SER A 222 13.61 15.05 -17.86
C SER A 222 14.28 15.50 -16.56
N LEU A 223 13.57 16.32 -15.79
CA LEU A 223 13.98 16.84 -14.50
C LEU A 223 13.57 15.87 -13.41
N TYR A 224 14.53 15.26 -12.73
CA TYR A 224 14.28 14.39 -11.60
C TYR A 224 14.30 15.16 -10.29
N PHE A 225 13.30 14.93 -9.43
CA PHE A 225 13.22 15.48 -8.08
C PHE A 225 12.27 14.63 -7.21
N ASP A 226 12.46 14.66 -5.89
CA ASP A 226 11.55 14.02 -4.94
C ASP A 226 10.69 15.08 -4.24
N ASP A 227 9.51 15.35 -4.78
CA ASP A 227 8.50 16.21 -4.18
C ASP A 227 7.42 15.43 -3.42
N GLY A 228 7.66 14.14 -3.13
CA GLY A 228 6.80 13.31 -2.29
C GLY A 228 7.43 12.96 -0.93
N GLY A 229 8.76 12.95 -0.83
CA GLY A 229 9.53 12.70 0.40
C GLY A 229 9.47 11.28 0.94
N HIS A 230 8.64 10.41 0.39
CA HIS A 230 8.53 9.01 0.80
C HIS A 230 9.74 8.20 0.34
N GLY A 231 10.17 8.34 -0.91
CA GLY A 231 11.30 7.58 -1.44
C GLY A 231 12.65 7.97 -0.84
N THR A 232 12.86 9.25 -0.50
CA THR A 232 14.03 9.69 0.28
C THR A 232 14.07 9.03 1.67
N HIS A 233 12.93 8.93 2.35
CA HIS A 233 12.81 8.22 3.64
C HIS A 233 13.19 6.75 3.51
N CYS A 234 12.64 6.07 2.50
CA CYS A 234 12.96 4.69 2.17
C CYS A 234 14.45 4.49 1.85
N ALA A 235 15.06 5.39 1.06
CA ALA A 235 16.49 5.37 0.73
C ALA A 235 17.36 5.51 1.99
N GLY A 236 16.98 6.40 2.91
CA GLY A 236 17.65 6.58 4.20
C GLY A 236 17.61 5.33 5.07
N ILE A 237 16.47 4.65 5.16
CA ILE A 237 16.35 3.37 5.90
C ILE A 237 17.26 2.31 5.28
N ALA A 238 17.22 2.17 3.95
CA ALA A 238 17.96 1.13 3.26
C ALA A 238 19.49 1.30 3.41
N GLY A 239 20.00 2.53 3.27
CA GLY A 239 21.43 2.75 3.19
C GLY A 239 21.92 4.17 3.49
N GLY A 240 21.15 4.97 4.23
CA GLY A 240 21.59 6.29 4.69
C GLY A 240 22.87 6.18 5.54
N PHE A 241 23.74 7.19 5.44
CA PHE A 241 25.00 7.21 6.18
C PHE A 241 25.24 8.59 6.81
N ASN A 242 25.49 8.60 8.12
CA ASN A 242 25.73 9.81 8.90
C ASN A 242 24.60 10.86 8.76
N ILE A 243 23.34 10.42 8.86
CA ILE A 243 22.16 11.28 8.78
C ILE A 243 22.26 12.38 9.84
N GLY A 244 22.13 13.64 9.42
CA GLY A 244 22.23 14.83 10.28
C GLY A 244 23.61 15.05 10.91
N ASP A 245 24.67 14.44 10.37
CA ASP A 245 26.04 14.50 10.90
C ASP A 245 26.21 14.04 12.36
N VAL A 246 25.27 13.23 12.86
CA VAL A 246 25.23 12.73 14.24
C VAL A 246 25.50 11.22 14.34
N GLY A 247 25.99 10.59 13.27
CA GLY A 247 26.36 9.17 13.25
C GLY A 247 25.18 8.19 13.09
N ILE A 248 23.99 8.68 12.77
CA ILE A 248 22.80 7.84 12.50
C ILE A 248 22.95 7.22 11.10
N ASN A 249 22.71 5.91 11.00
CA ASN A 249 22.85 5.16 9.74
C ASN A 249 21.58 4.36 9.45
N GLY A 250 21.33 4.12 8.16
CA GLY A 250 20.42 3.09 7.70
C GLY A 250 21.02 1.69 7.86
N VAL A 251 20.34 0.69 7.32
CA VAL A 251 20.72 -0.73 7.45
C VAL A 251 22.05 -1.03 6.76
N ALA A 252 22.27 -0.54 5.54
CA ALA A 252 23.47 -0.83 4.73
C ALA A 252 24.20 0.45 4.28
N PRO A 253 24.91 1.16 5.19
CA PRO A 253 25.51 2.47 4.92
C PRO A 253 26.61 2.47 3.83
N GLY A 254 27.14 1.30 3.45
CA GLY A 254 28.11 1.15 2.36
C GLY A 254 27.49 0.99 0.96
N THR A 255 26.18 0.75 0.85
CA THR A 255 25.53 0.52 -0.45
C THR A 255 25.43 1.80 -1.28
N LYS A 256 25.45 1.68 -2.61
CA LYS A 256 25.05 2.76 -3.53
C LYS A 256 23.54 2.71 -3.76
N ILE A 257 22.96 3.83 -4.16
CA ILE A 257 21.52 4.01 -4.38
C ILE A 257 21.26 4.53 -5.81
N ILE A 258 20.17 4.05 -6.41
CA ILE A 258 19.60 4.61 -7.64
C ILE A 258 18.14 4.96 -7.35
N GLY A 259 17.74 6.21 -7.60
CA GLY A 259 16.36 6.65 -7.42
C GLY A 259 15.55 6.51 -8.70
N LEU A 260 14.49 5.71 -8.68
CA LEU A 260 13.58 5.52 -9.83
C LEU A 260 12.19 6.03 -9.43
N LYS A 261 11.81 7.20 -9.95
CA LYS A 261 10.52 7.81 -9.69
C LYS A 261 9.45 7.16 -10.55
N LEU A 262 8.39 6.67 -9.92
CA LEU A 262 7.26 6.01 -10.59
C LEU A 262 5.90 6.54 -10.17
N GLY A 263 5.87 7.41 -9.16
CA GLY A 263 4.68 8.12 -8.70
C GLY A 263 4.68 9.59 -9.09
N ASN A 264 3.59 10.09 -9.69
CA ASN A 264 3.45 11.49 -10.09
C ASN A 264 2.72 12.26 -8.96
N ASN A 265 3.40 13.21 -8.33
CA ASN A 265 2.90 13.89 -7.14
C ASN A 265 1.88 15.01 -7.42
N ASN A 266 1.62 15.35 -8.69
CA ASN A 266 0.38 16.06 -9.04
C ASN A 266 -0.86 15.22 -8.78
N TYR A 267 -0.76 13.89 -8.88
CA TYR A 267 -1.87 12.99 -8.63
C TYR A 267 -1.97 12.60 -7.15
N PRO A 268 -3.17 12.21 -6.68
CA PRO A 268 -3.41 11.82 -5.29
C PRO A 268 -2.39 10.78 -4.80
N GLY A 269 -1.72 11.06 -3.67
CA GLY A 269 -0.78 10.13 -3.04
C GLY A 269 0.49 9.81 -3.84
N GLY A 270 0.81 10.59 -4.88
CA GLY A 270 1.92 10.24 -5.78
C GLY A 270 1.60 9.04 -6.67
N ALA A 271 0.34 8.92 -7.12
CA ALA A 271 -0.13 7.74 -7.84
C ALA A 271 0.77 7.34 -9.01
N THR A 272 0.89 6.04 -9.26
CA THR A 272 1.60 5.56 -10.44
C THR A 272 0.87 5.96 -11.71
N VAL A 273 1.57 6.02 -12.83
CA VAL A 273 0.97 6.27 -14.16
C VAL A 273 1.18 5.09 -15.09
N THR A 274 0.47 5.07 -16.22
CA THR A 274 0.53 3.98 -17.19
C THR A 274 1.98 3.62 -17.54
N GLU A 275 2.32 2.33 -17.37
CA GLU A 275 3.62 1.70 -17.60
C GLU A 275 4.80 2.20 -16.73
N SER A 276 4.66 3.24 -15.91
CA SER A 276 5.75 3.79 -15.08
C SER A 276 6.44 2.72 -14.22
N MET A 277 5.66 1.92 -13.51
CA MET A 277 6.15 0.81 -12.69
C MET A 277 6.90 -0.24 -13.52
N LYS A 278 6.37 -0.63 -14.69
CA LYS A 278 7.02 -1.61 -15.58
C LYS A 278 8.33 -1.08 -16.14
N LYS A 279 8.35 0.17 -16.60
CA LYS A 279 9.56 0.83 -17.13
C LYS A 279 10.66 0.90 -16.06
N ALA A 280 10.31 1.22 -14.81
CA ALA A 280 11.26 1.22 -13.69
C ALA A 280 11.88 -0.18 -13.44
N TYR A 281 11.07 -1.25 -13.47
CA TYR A 281 11.58 -2.62 -13.36
C TYR A 281 12.45 -3.04 -14.54
N LEU A 282 12.09 -2.66 -15.76
CA LEU A 282 12.91 -2.91 -16.95
C LEU A 282 14.25 -2.16 -16.88
N TYR A 283 14.25 -0.95 -16.33
CA TYR A 283 15.48 -0.21 -16.06
C TYR A 283 16.35 -0.94 -15.02
N ALA A 284 15.77 -1.39 -13.91
CA ALA A 284 16.49 -2.16 -12.90
C ALA A 284 17.08 -3.47 -13.46
N ASP A 285 16.32 -4.18 -14.29
CA ASP A 285 16.78 -5.38 -15.00
C ASP A 285 17.97 -5.06 -15.93
N LYS A 286 17.89 -3.98 -16.71
CA LYS A 286 19.00 -3.50 -17.55
C LYS A 286 20.24 -3.20 -16.70
N ILE A 287 20.11 -2.41 -15.64
CA ILE A 287 21.22 -2.03 -14.76
C ILE A 287 21.87 -3.28 -14.14
N SER A 288 21.07 -4.26 -13.69
CA SER A 288 21.60 -5.49 -13.11
C SER A 288 22.42 -6.36 -14.08
N LYS A 289 22.27 -6.16 -15.39
CA LYS A 289 23.02 -6.84 -16.44
C LYS A 289 24.28 -6.06 -16.84
N GLU A 290 24.23 -4.74 -16.77
CA GLU A 290 25.33 -3.84 -17.09
C GLU A 290 26.35 -3.72 -15.93
N ARG A 291 25.87 -3.86 -14.69
CA ARG A 291 26.67 -3.71 -13.46
C ARG A 291 27.12 -5.07 -12.94
N LYS A 292 28.26 -5.08 -12.25
CA LYS A 292 28.78 -6.30 -11.57
C LYS A 292 28.24 -6.43 -10.15
N GLU A 293 27.89 -5.29 -9.56
CA GLU A 293 27.30 -5.18 -8.23
C GLU A 293 25.92 -5.84 -8.21
N PRO A 294 25.59 -6.64 -7.17
CA PRO A 294 24.24 -7.10 -6.92
C PRO A 294 23.28 -5.92 -6.83
N CYS A 295 22.20 -5.99 -7.61
CA CYS A 295 21.18 -4.96 -7.70
C CYS A 295 19.92 -5.42 -6.95
N ILE A 296 19.56 -4.69 -5.91
CA ILE A 296 18.37 -4.93 -5.08
C ILE A 296 17.35 -3.83 -5.36
N VAL A 297 16.18 -4.20 -5.86
CA VAL A 297 15.04 -3.29 -5.95
C VAL A 297 14.33 -3.26 -4.59
N SER A 298 14.13 -2.04 -4.08
CA SER A 298 13.26 -1.73 -2.95
C SER A 298 12.01 -1.06 -3.50
N MET A 299 10.88 -1.77 -3.49
CA MET A 299 9.59 -1.29 -4.00
C MET A 299 8.59 -1.10 -2.86
N SER A 300 8.44 0.15 -2.41
CA SER A 300 7.53 0.52 -1.33
C SER A 300 6.23 1.14 -1.84
N PHE A 301 5.74 0.65 -2.98
CA PHE A 301 4.56 1.16 -3.68
C PHE A 301 3.64 0.00 -4.07
N GLY A 302 2.32 0.19 -3.93
CA GLY A 302 1.31 -0.81 -4.27
C GLY A 302 -0.08 -0.42 -3.78
N ILE A 303 -1.07 -1.15 -4.26
CA ILE A 303 -2.49 -1.07 -3.85
C ILE A 303 -2.96 -2.46 -3.43
N GLY A 304 -4.20 -2.57 -2.91
CA GLY A 304 -4.81 -3.85 -2.58
C GLY A 304 -4.92 -4.78 -3.80
N SER A 305 -5.17 -6.06 -3.56
CA SER A 305 -5.31 -7.06 -4.64
C SER A 305 -6.72 -7.66 -4.61
N GLU A 306 -7.42 -7.60 -5.74
CA GLU A 306 -8.75 -8.23 -5.90
C GLU A 306 -8.64 -9.74 -6.14
N ILE A 307 -7.51 -10.17 -6.72
CA ILE A 307 -7.20 -11.57 -7.04
C ILE A 307 -5.71 -11.79 -6.79
N GLU A 308 -5.35 -12.12 -5.54
CA GLU A 308 -3.95 -12.25 -5.10
C GLU A 308 -3.11 -13.13 -6.05
N GLY A 309 -1.99 -12.59 -6.54
CA GLY A 309 -1.03 -13.30 -7.39
C GLY A 309 -1.44 -13.44 -8.86
N LYS A 310 -2.52 -12.77 -9.31
CA LYS A 310 -3.02 -12.84 -10.69
C LYS A 310 -3.12 -11.50 -11.41
N SER A 311 -2.68 -10.39 -10.81
CA SER A 311 -2.62 -9.10 -11.51
C SER A 311 -1.56 -9.13 -12.64
N GLU A 312 -1.71 -8.24 -13.62
CA GLU A 312 -0.82 -8.18 -14.77
C GLU A 312 0.62 -7.79 -14.39
N ILE A 313 0.79 -6.91 -13.40
CA ILE A 313 2.12 -6.55 -12.89
C ILE A 313 2.81 -7.72 -12.18
N GLU A 314 2.08 -8.54 -11.44
CA GLU A 314 2.64 -9.70 -10.74
C GLU A 314 3.11 -10.78 -11.71
N LYS A 315 2.34 -11.01 -12.79
CA LYS A 315 2.72 -11.92 -13.88
C LYS A 315 3.96 -11.41 -14.60
N PHE A 316 3.98 -10.11 -14.95
CA PHE A 316 5.14 -9.47 -15.55
C PHE A 316 6.40 -9.65 -14.70
N LEU A 317 6.30 -9.41 -13.39
CA LEU A 317 7.44 -9.57 -12.47
C LEU A 317 7.88 -11.03 -12.32
N ALA A 318 6.93 -11.97 -12.24
CA ALA A 318 7.26 -13.39 -12.19
C ALA A 318 8.06 -13.81 -13.43
N ASP A 319 7.66 -13.38 -14.62
CA ASP A 319 8.38 -13.66 -15.86
C ASP A 319 9.74 -12.96 -15.93
N LEU A 320 9.81 -11.68 -15.55
CA LEU A 320 11.06 -10.91 -15.54
C LEU A 320 12.11 -11.57 -14.63
N LEU A 321 11.73 -11.91 -13.40
CA LEU A 321 12.64 -12.46 -12.38
C LEU A 321 12.99 -13.92 -12.61
N LYS A 322 12.10 -14.67 -13.28
CA LYS A 322 12.44 -16.01 -13.77
C LYS A 322 13.52 -15.95 -14.86
N ASN A 323 13.46 -14.95 -15.73
CA ASN A 323 14.44 -14.75 -16.80
C ASN A 323 15.75 -14.11 -16.31
N ASN A 324 15.69 -13.30 -15.26
CA ASN A 324 16.85 -12.73 -14.58
C ASN A 324 16.86 -13.13 -13.08
N PRO A 325 17.40 -14.31 -12.74
CA PRO A 325 17.40 -14.81 -11.35
C PRO A 325 18.40 -14.08 -10.44
N TYR A 326 19.03 -13.01 -10.92
CA TYR A 326 20.06 -12.24 -10.20
C TYR A 326 19.66 -10.79 -9.94
N LEU A 327 18.43 -10.41 -10.30
CA LEU A 327 17.77 -9.22 -9.79
C LEU A 327 17.00 -9.60 -8.52
N TYR A 328 17.25 -8.88 -7.44
CA TYR A 328 16.57 -9.09 -6.16
C TYR A 328 15.48 -8.06 -6.03
N VAL A 329 14.24 -8.46 -5.77
CA VAL A 329 13.11 -7.53 -5.60
C VAL A 329 12.50 -7.74 -4.22
N SER A 330 12.63 -6.72 -3.38
CA SER A 330 11.95 -6.57 -2.10
C SER A 330 10.72 -5.67 -2.29
N THR A 331 9.59 -6.04 -1.70
CA THR A 331 8.36 -5.24 -1.74
C THR A 331 7.77 -5.04 -0.34
N SER A 332 7.03 -3.95 -0.15
CA SER A 332 6.07 -3.85 0.95
C SER A 332 4.97 -4.90 0.77
N ASN A 333 4.42 -5.47 1.85
CA ASN A 333 3.32 -6.45 1.76
C ASN A 333 1.93 -5.80 1.59
N GLY A 334 1.79 -4.51 1.93
CA GLY A 334 0.52 -3.79 1.94
C GLY A 334 0.16 -3.27 3.34
N ASN A 335 -0.70 -2.26 3.38
CA ASN A 335 -1.17 -1.60 4.60
C ASN A 335 -2.69 -1.76 4.80
N GLU A 336 -3.28 -2.80 4.19
CA GLU A 336 -4.72 -3.07 4.15
C GLU A 336 -5.17 -4.10 5.20
N GLY A 337 -4.27 -4.51 6.11
CA GLY A 337 -4.57 -5.39 7.24
C GLY A 337 -5.35 -4.69 8.37
N PRO A 338 -5.67 -5.38 9.49
CA PRO A 338 -5.26 -6.75 9.85
C PRO A 338 -6.04 -7.91 9.23
N GLY A 339 -7.06 -7.64 8.39
CA GLY A 339 -7.88 -8.67 7.77
C GLY A 339 -7.07 -9.64 6.88
N LEU A 340 -7.53 -10.88 6.76
CA LEU A 340 -6.91 -11.90 5.90
C LEU A 340 -7.19 -11.64 4.41
N SER A 341 -6.33 -12.14 3.53
CA SER A 341 -6.39 -11.91 2.08
C SER A 341 -6.20 -10.43 1.71
N SER A 342 -5.25 -9.76 2.37
CA SER A 342 -4.98 -8.33 2.20
C SER A 342 -3.61 -8.04 1.57
N ALA A 343 -2.87 -9.07 1.13
CA ALA A 343 -1.56 -8.88 0.51
C ALA A 343 -1.72 -8.13 -0.84
N GLY A 344 -1.11 -6.95 -0.93
CA GLY A 344 -1.28 -6.05 -2.06
C GLY A 344 -0.50 -6.48 -3.31
N LEU A 345 -0.80 -5.86 -4.45
CA LEU A 345 0.02 -5.98 -5.65
C LEU A 345 1.16 -4.93 -5.61
N PRO A 346 2.40 -5.26 -6.05
CA PRO A 346 2.82 -6.53 -6.66
C PRO A 346 3.32 -7.59 -5.66
N SER A 347 3.13 -7.39 -4.35
CA SER A 347 3.73 -8.20 -3.29
C SER A 347 3.30 -9.68 -3.31
N SER A 348 2.11 -9.96 -3.84
CA SER A 348 1.55 -11.30 -3.98
C SER A 348 2.19 -12.14 -5.10
N SER A 349 3.10 -11.55 -5.90
CA SER A 349 3.94 -12.31 -6.85
C SER A 349 4.84 -13.31 -6.12
N ASN A 350 5.00 -14.50 -6.71
CA ASN A 350 5.78 -15.58 -6.12
C ASN A 350 7.30 -15.44 -6.25
N TYR A 351 7.77 -14.52 -7.11
CA TYR A 351 9.19 -14.29 -7.36
C TYR A 351 9.75 -13.07 -6.62
N VAL A 352 8.92 -12.29 -5.94
CA VAL A 352 9.38 -11.17 -5.10
C VAL A 352 9.46 -11.59 -3.64
N PHE A 353 10.24 -10.86 -2.84
CA PHE A 353 10.31 -11.01 -1.40
C PHE A 353 9.51 -9.89 -0.72
N SER A 354 8.42 -10.20 -0.03
CA SER A 354 7.61 -9.17 0.62
C SER A 354 7.81 -9.13 2.13
N SER A 355 7.77 -7.92 2.68
CA SER A 355 7.99 -7.66 4.11
C SER A 355 6.74 -7.05 4.75
N GLY A 356 6.27 -7.69 5.82
CA GLY A 356 5.29 -7.10 6.75
C GLY A 356 5.95 -6.20 7.79
N ALA A 357 5.16 -5.41 8.51
CA ALA A 357 5.65 -4.29 9.33
C ALA A 357 5.56 -4.51 10.84
N VAL A 358 6.69 -4.38 11.53
CA VAL A 358 6.80 -4.46 12.99
C VAL A 358 7.01 -3.09 13.61
N LEU A 359 6.29 -2.81 14.69
CA LEU A 359 6.66 -1.77 15.64
C LEU A 359 7.45 -2.43 16.76
N THR A 360 8.76 -2.19 16.79
CA THR A 360 9.61 -2.69 17.86
C THR A 360 9.40 -1.87 19.12
N LYS A 361 9.66 -2.46 20.28
CA LYS A 361 9.48 -1.83 21.59
C LYS A 361 10.25 -0.51 21.70
N GLU A 362 11.50 -0.49 21.25
CA GLU A 362 12.37 0.67 21.34
C GLU A 362 11.87 1.85 20.50
N VAL A 363 11.49 1.61 19.24
CA VAL A 363 10.91 2.63 18.36
C VAL A 363 9.52 3.06 18.86
N GLY A 364 8.71 2.11 19.35
CA GLY A 364 7.41 2.41 19.95
C GLY A 364 7.52 3.38 21.13
N ARG A 365 8.53 3.21 21.98
CA ARG A 365 8.82 4.11 23.10
C ARG A 365 9.31 5.47 22.62
N ASP A 366 10.31 5.47 21.74
CA ASP A 366 11.07 6.67 21.39
C ASP A 366 10.33 7.59 20.40
N ASP A 367 9.62 7.02 19.42
CA ASP A 367 8.96 7.78 18.36
C ASP A 367 7.45 7.99 18.62
N TYR A 368 6.81 7.08 19.36
CA TYR A 368 5.36 7.05 19.55
C TYR A 368 4.89 7.14 21.02
N GLY A 369 5.82 7.21 21.98
CA GLY A 369 5.49 7.31 23.41
C GLY A 369 4.73 6.09 23.95
N SER A 370 4.90 4.92 23.33
CA SER A 370 4.25 3.67 23.72
C SER A 370 5.21 2.76 24.48
N ASP A 371 4.90 2.42 25.73
CA ASP A 371 5.65 1.43 26.51
C ASP A 371 5.16 0.01 26.16
N LEU A 372 5.55 -0.48 24.99
CA LEU A 372 5.17 -1.81 24.54
C LEU A 372 5.85 -2.90 25.39
N PRO A 373 5.11 -3.93 25.85
CA PRO A 373 5.70 -5.05 26.60
C PRO A 373 6.54 -5.98 25.70
N TYR A 374 6.32 -5.95 24.39
CA TYR A 374 6.95 -6.80 23.38
C TYR A 374 6.81 -6.13 22.00
N ASP A 375 7.59 -6.59 21.02
CA ASP A 375 7.43 -6.18 19.62
C ASP A 375 6.10 -6.67 19.06
N ILE A 376 5.48 -5.83 18.24
CA ILE A 376 4.17 -6.12 17.65
C ILE A 376 4.20 -5.95 16.14
N ILE A 377 3.46 -6.78 15.43
CA ILE A 377 3.16 -6.50 14.03
C ILE A 377 2.15 -5.34 14.00
N LEU A 378 2.45 -4.28 13.26
CA LEU A 378 1.56 -3.14 13.07
C LEU A 378 0.21 -3.62 12.55
N HIS A 379 -0.87 -3.11 13.15
CA HIS A 379 -2.23 -3.60 12.89
C HIS A 379 -2.57 -3.59 11.40
N PHE A 380 -2.20 -2.52 10.69
CA PHE A 380 -2.45 -2.35 9.26
C PHE A 380 -1.59 -3.23 8.35
N SER A 381 -0.53 -3.89 8.85
CA SER A 381 0.31 -4.74 7.99
C SER A 381 -0.53 -5.84 7.38
N SER A 382 -0.60 -5.88 6.05
CA SER A 382 -1.39 -6.86 5.30
C SER A 382 -0.98 -8.30 5.62
N ARG A 383 -1.97 -9.19 5.56
CA ARG A 383 -1.89 -10.62 5.90
C ARG A 383 -2.10 -11.48 4.67
N GLY A 384 -1.51 -12.66 4.68
CA GLY A 384 -1.71 -13.65 3.62
C GLY A 384 -3.11 -14.26 3.61
N GLY A 385 -3.32 -15.14 2.65
CA GLY A 385 -4.53 -15.91 2.47
C GLY A 385 -4.31 -16.94 1.37
N GLU A 386 -4.73 -16.59 0.17
CA GLU A 386 -4.54 -17.38 -1.05
C GLU A 386 -3.06 -17.46 -1.45
N VAL A 387 -2.26 -16.44 -1.10
CA VAL A 387 -0.80 -16.44 -1.24
C VAL A 387 -0.05 -16.64 0.07
N SER A 388 1.15 -17.23 0.00
CA SER A 388 2.07 -17.40 1.13
C SER A 388 2.86 -16.12 1.40
N LYS A 389 2.17 -15.06 1.83
CA LYS A 389 2.75 -13.73 2.10
C LYS A 389 2.31 -13.20 3.48
N PRO A 390 3.08 -12.30 4.14
CA PRO A 390 4.41 -11.84 3.74
C PRO A 390 5.46 -12.97 3.78
N ASP A 391 6.65 -12.77 3.20
CA ASP A 391 7.74 -13.75 3.35
C ASP A 391 8.33 -13.71 4.77
N VAL A 392 8.49 -12.49 5.32
CA VAL A 392 8.95 -12.20 6.68
C VAL A 392 8.29 -10.92 7.20
N VAL A 393 8.52 -10.61 8.46
CA VAL A 393 8.27 -9.27 9.00
C VAL A 393 9.58 -8.59 9.40
N SER A 394 9.64 -7.27 9.27
CA SER A 394 10.81 -6.45 9.61
C SER A 394 10.38 -5.12 10.24
N PRO A 395 11.29 -4.36 10.89
CA PRO A 395 10.95 -3.05 11.44
C PRO A 395 10.28 -2.16 10.38
N GLY A 396 9.09 -1.68 10.70
CA GLY A 396 8.22 -0.92 9.80
C GLY A 396 7.82 0.44 10.35
N ALA A 397 8.51 0.90 11.38
CA ALA A 397 8.44 2.27 11.88
C ALA A 397 9.86 2.77 12.06
N ALA A 398 10.12 4.00 11.62
CA ALA A 398 11.45 4.60 11.68
C ALA A 398 11.39 6.12 11.57
N THR A 399 12.38 6.75 12.19
CA THR A 399 12.86 8.07 11.84
C THR A 399 14.00 7.94 10.81
N SER A 400 13.93 8.68 9.70
CA SER A 400 14.92 8.62 8.60
C SER A 400 15.09 10.00 7.96
N THR A 401 16.04 10.11 7.03
CA THR A 401 16.25 11.33 6.23
C THR A 401 15.04 11.58 5.32
N VAL A 402 14.65 12.84 5.17
CA VAL A 402 13.56 13.29 4.31
C VAL A 402 14.04 14.52 3.53
N PRO A 403 13.44 14.86 2.37
CA PRO A 403 13.79 16.10 1.70
C PRO A 403 13.53 17.26 2.65
N ASN A 404 14.34 18.30 2.57
CA ASN A 404 14.33 19.37 3.56
C ASN A 404 12.98 20.18 3.59
N PHE A 405 12.05 19.99 2.65
CA PHE A 405 10.70 20.58 2.70
C PHE A 405 9.73 19.76 3.56
N ASP A 406 10.02 18.47 3.77
CA ASP A 406 9.23 17.55 4.56
C ASP A 406 9.68 17.66 6.03
N ASN A 407 8.75 18.02 6.91
CA ASN A 407 9.01 18.09 8.36
C ASN A 407 8.66 16.77 9.09
N GLY A 408 8.25 15.73 8.36
CA GLY A 408 7.82 14.43 8.87
C GLY A 408 8.88 13.35 8.70
N ASP A 409 9.91 13.37 9.56
CA ASP A 409 10.99 12.36 9.58
C ASP A 409 10.55 11.01 10.16
N ARG A 410 9.47 10.96 10.93
CA ARG A 410 8.86 9.76 11.50
C ARG A 410 7.78 9.17 10.61
N LYS A 411 8.04 7.99 10.03
CA LYS A 411 7.07 7.27 9.18
C LYS A 411 6.91 5.81 9.66
N TRP A 412 5.73 5.26 9.42
CA TRP A 412 5.43 3.85 9.64
C TRP A 412 4.63 3.27 8.47
N GLY A 413 4.81 1.99 8.20
CA GLY A 413 4.27 1.33 7.03
C GLY A 413 5.07 0.08 6.67
N THR A 414 4.46 -0.84 5.94
CA THR A 414 5.24 -1.87 5.22
C THR A 414 6.21 -1.26 4.22
N SER A 415 5.97 -0.01 3.81
CA SER A 415 6.88 0.84 3.07
C SER A 415 8.23 1.11 3.74
N MET A 416 8.31 1.07 5.08
CA MET A 416 9.56 1.19 5.83
C MET A 416 10.23 -0.20 6.04
N SER A 417 9.43 -1.26 6.11
CA SER A 417 9.89 -2.65 6.20
C SER A 417 10.57 -3.16 4.94
N CYS A 418 10.08 -2.74 3.77
CA CYS A 418 10.66 -3.08 2.47
C CYS A 418 12.13 -2.61 2.32
N PRO A 419 12.48 -1.32 2.50
CA PRO A 419 13.85 -0.84 2.41
C PRO A 419 14.73 -1.41 3.52
N TYR A 420 14.17 -1.68 4.70
CA TYR A 420 14.88 -2.40 5.76
C TYR A 420 15.37 -3.77 5.27
N SER A 421 14.45 -4.57 4.72
CA SER A 421 14.77 -5.90 4.17
C SER A 421 15.73 -5.82 2.97
N SER A 422 15.62 -4.77 2.14
CA SER A 422 16.57 -4.49 1.06
C SER A 422 17.99 -4.20 1.58
N GLY A 423 18.11 -3.44 2.66
CA GLY A 423 19.39 -3.21 3.34
C GLY A 423 19.97 -4.49 3.92
N VAL A 424 19.15 -5.34 4.54
CA VAL A 424 19.58 -6.67 5.02
C VAL A 424 20.13 -7.53 3.87
N MET A 425 19.46 -7.54 2.71
CA MET A 425 19.98 -8.21 1.52
C MET A 425 21.33 -7.66 1.08
N ALA A 426 21.50 -6.33 1.08
CA ALA A 426 22.76 -5.67 0.73
C ALA A 426 23.92 -6.07 1.66
N LEU A 427 23.69 -6.15 2.98
CA LEU A 427 24.67 -6.62 3.96
C LEU A 427 25.13 -8.06 3.66
N LEU A 428 24.17 -8.98 3.44
CA LEU A 428 24.47 -10.39 3.16
C LEU A 428 25.20 -10.58 1.83
N LEU A 429 24.82 -9.82 0.81
CA LEU A 429 25.44 -9.86 -0.51
C LEU A 429 26.86 -9.27 -0.49
N SER A 430 27.07 -8.18 0.26
CA SER A 430 28.41 -7.61 0.49
C SER A 430 29.35 -8.62 1.16
N ALA A 431 28.87 -9.30 2.22
CA ALA A 431 29.62 -10.36 2.88
C ALA A 431 29.95 -11.53 1.93
N ALA A 432 28.95 -11.97 1.15
CA ALA A 432 29.13 -13.06 0.20
C ALA A 432 30.13 -12.74 -0.91
N GLN A 433 30.12 -11.50 -1.45
CA GLN A 433 31.11 -11.07 -2.45
C GLN A 433 32.54 -11.10 -1.90
N LYS A 434 32.73 -10.78 -0.61
CA LYS A 434 34.06 -10.79 0.02
C LYS A 434 34.55 -12.22 0.31
N GLU A 435 33.68 -13.07 0.85
CA GLU A 435 34.07 -14.43 1.29
C GLU A 435 34.00 -15.48 0.17
N PHE A 436 33.11 -15.29 -0.81
CA PHE A 436 32.83 -16.22 -1.90
C PHE A 436 32.77 -15.48 -3.26
N PRO A 437 33.85 -14.79 -3.68
CA PRO A 437 33.84 -13.89 -4.83
C PRO A 437 33.46 -14.55 -6.17
N ASP A 438 33.66 -15.86 -6.31
CA ASP A 438 33.33 -16.62 -7.52
C ASP A 438 31.89 -17.16 -7.53
N VAL A 439 31.11 -16.89 -6.47
CA VAL A 439 29.76 -17.43 -6.32
C VAL A 439 28.72 -16.32 -6.52
N LYS A 440 27.94 -16.46 -7.60
CA LYS A 440 26.76 -15.63 -7.81
C LYS A 440 25.56 -16.25 -7.11
N ILE A 441 24.89 -15.48 -6.26
CA ILE A 441 23.72 -15.93 -5.49
C ILE A 441 22.46 -15.68 -6.31
N PRO A 442 21.61 -16.69 -6.58
CA PRO A 442 20.29 -16.44 -7.15
C PRO A 442 19.34 -15.79 -6.11
N SER A 443 18.46 -14.88 -6.55
CA SER A 443 17.54 -14.14 -5.67
C SER A 443 16.64 -15.05 -4.86
N GLN A 444 16.03 -16.05 -5.50
CA GLN A 444 15.17 -17.05 -4.84
C GLN A 444 15.92 -17.86 -3.76
N PHE A 445 17.24 -18.06 -3.93
CA PHE A 445 18.05 -18.73 -2.92
C PHE A 445 18.32 -17.83 -1.72
N LEU A 446 18.63 -16.54 -1.93
CA LEU A 446 18.76 -15.58 -0.84
C LEU A 446 17.44 -15.44 -0.05
N PHE A 447 16.31 -15.37 -0.74
CA PHE A 447 14.98 -15.29 -0.12
C PHE A 447 14.66 -16.53 0.72
N LYS A 448 15.09 -17.72 0.27
CA LYS A 448 15.03 -18.94 1.08
C LYS A 448 15.84 -18.82 2.37
N VAL A 449 17.08 -18.34 2.28
CA VAL A 449 17.94 -18.15 3.46
C VAL A 449 17.28 -17.18 4.45
N LEU A 450 16.76 -16.05 3.97
CA LEU A 450 16.09 -15.06 4.81
C LEU A 450 14.87 -15.64 5.54
N ARG A 451 14.03 -16.41 4.84
CA ARG A 451 12.88 -17.09 5.47
C ARG A 451 13.31 -18.12 6.50
N GLU A 452 14.27 -18.99 6.17
CA GLU A 452 14.69 -20.07 7.09
C GLU A 452 15.46 -19.59 8.31
N SER A 453 16.05 -18.41 8.25
CA SER A 453 16.82 -17.81 9.34
C SER A 453 16.03 -16.84 10.21
N ALA A 454 14.81 -16.49 9.80
CA ALA A 454 13.92 -15.60 10.53
C ALA A 454 13.55 -16.16 11.92
N THR A 455 13.28 -15.25 12.85
CA THR A 455 12.92 -15.58 14.24
C THR A 455 11.40 -15.72 14.34
N TYR A 456 10.93 -16.94 14.55
CA TYR A 456 9.50 -17.24 14.68
C TYR A 456 8.90 -16.72 16.01
N TRP A 457 7.70 -16.15 15.96
CA TRP A 457 6.97 -15.68 17.14
C TRP A 457 5.69 -16.48 17.36
N ASN A 458 5.62 -17.18 18.50
CA ASN A 458 4.52 -18.10 18.80
C ASN A 458 3.13 -17.45 18.91
N GLN A 459 3.06 -16.13 19.06
CA GLN A 459 1.82 -15.38 19.15
C GLN A 459 1.20 -15.03 17.78
N TYR A 460 1.91 -15.29 16.67
CA TYR A 460 1.47 -14.98 15.32
C TYR A 460 1.36 -16.25 14.46
N THR A 461 0.48 -16.20 13.46
CA THR A 461 0.37 -17.27 12.47
C THR A 461 1.29 -17.01 11.27
N VAL A 462 1.51 -18.03 10.44
CA VAL A 462 2.23 -17.88 9.16
C VAL A 462 1.60 -16.85 8.22
N LEU A 463 0.29 -16.57 8.34
CA LEU A 463 -0.37 -15.52 7.55
C LEU A 463 -0.07 -14.11 8.09
N ASP A 464 0.27 -14.02 9.37
CA ASP A 464 0.59 -12.75 10.03
C ASP A 464 2.04 -12.35 9.80
N GLU A 465 2.98 -13.28 9.97
CA GLU A 465 4.42 -12.98 10.00
C GLU A 465 5.26 -13.67 8.92
N GLY A 466 4.65 -14.51 8.08
CA GLY A 466 5.38 -15.33 7.14
C GLY A 466 6.27 -16.33 7.88
N ALA A 467 7.58 -16.27 7.60
CA ALA A 467 8.57 -17.10 8.28
C ALA A 467 9.03 -16.55 9.64
N GLY A 468 8.67 -15.31 9.99
CA GLY A 468 9.01 -14.66 11.27
C GLY A 468 9.76 -13.34 11.09
N PHE A 469 10.32 -12.83 12.18
CA PHE A 469 11.06 -11.57 12.23
C PHE A 469 12.48 -11.70 11.65
N ILE A 470 12.83 -10.81 10.73
CA ILE A 470 14.12 -10.86 10.01
C ILE A 470 15.32 -10.81 10.97
N ASN A 471 16.33 -11.65 10.73
CA ASN A 471 17.52 -11.73 11.58
C ASN A 471 18.79 -11.87 10.74
N VAL A 472 19.63 -10.84 10.73
CA VAL A 472 20.81 -10.74 9.86
C VAL A 472 21.90 -11.74 10.25
N LEU A 473 22.14 -11.95 11.55
CA LEU A 473 23.18 -12.84 12.04
C LEU A 473 22.86 -14.29 11.69
N ASN A 474 21.62 -14.72 11.93
CA ASN A 474 21.16 -16.05 11.56
C ASN A 474 21.22 -16.25 10.05
N ALA A 475 20.82 -15.24 9.27
CA ALA A 475 20.83 -15.29 7.81
C ALA A 475 22.25 -15.42 7.26
N TYR A 476 23.20 -14.66 7.81
CA TYR A 476 24.62 -14.72 7.43
C TYR A 476 25.22 -16.10 7.71
N GLU A 477 25.02 -16.64 8.92
CA GLU A 477 25.53 -17.97 9.28
C GLU A 477 24.92 -19.08 8.42
N LEU A 478 23.60 -19.00 8.14
CA LEU A 478 22.92 -19.95 7.28
C LEU A 478 23.40 -19.85 5.82
N LEU A 479 23.54 -18.63 5.29
CA LEU A 479 24.06 -18.39 3.95
C LEU A 479 25.47 -19.00 3.82
N LYS A 480 26.36 -18.65 4.74
CA LYS A 480 27.75 -19.14 4.78
C LYS A 480 27.81 -20.66 4.84
N LYS A 481 26.97 -21.29 5.69
CA LYS A 481 26.85 -22.75 5.77
C LYS A 481 26.45 -23.33 4.42
N TYR A 482 25.39 -22.82 3.80
CA TYR A 482 24.89 -23.34 2.53
C TYR A 482 25.87 -23.17 1.38
N LEU A 483 26.54 -22.01 1.29
CA LEU A 483 27.56 -21.74 0.27
C LEU A 483 28.75 -22.70 0.39
N LYS A 484 29.23 -22.96 1.62
CA LYS A 484 30.31 -23.93 1.87
C LYS A 484 29.95 -25.36 1.46
N SER A 485 28.68 -25.76 1.61
CA SER A 485 28.20 -27.08 1.20
C SER A 485 27.76 -27.16 -0.28
N GLY A 486 27.85 -26.06 -1.04
CA GLY A 486 27.45 -26.00 -2.44
C GLY A 486 25.94 -26.14 -2.66
N GLU A 487 25.11 -25.77 -1.68
CA GLU A 487 23.65 -25.94 -1.75
C GLU A 487 23.00 -25.01 -2.76
N GLN A 488 23.61 -23.85 -3.04
CA GLN A 488 23.20 -22.93 -4.10
C GLN A 488 23.21 -23.58 -5.49
N ASN A 489 24.11 -24.55 -5.73
CA ASN A 489 24.18 -25.28 -7.00
C ASN A 489 23.13 -26.40 -7.11
N LYS A 490 22.54 -26.78 -5.98
CA LYS A 490 21.48 -27.81 -5.89
C LYS A 490 20.11 -27.20 -5.69
N PHE A 491 20.03 -25.89 -5.47
CA PHE A 491 18.80 -25.17 -5.23
C PHE A 491 17.88 -25.24 -6.45
N GLU A 492 16.61 -25.49 -6.21
CA GLU A 492 15.58 -25.57 -7.23
C GLU A 492 14.31 -24.87 -6.72
N THR A 493 13.49 -24.35 -7.63
CA THR A 493 12.20 -23.74 -7.30
C THR A 493 11.03 -24.58 -7.81
N TYR A 494 9.89 -24.38 -7.17
CA TYR A 494 8.69 -25.18 -7.40
C TYR A 494 7.46 -24.27 -7.48
N THR A 495 6.68 -24.48 -8.53
CA THR A 495 5.32 -24.00 -8.64
C THR A 495 4.40 -24.93 -7.87
N VAL A 496 3.63 -24.38 -6.93
CA VAL A 496 2.63 -25.10 -6.13
C VAL A 496 1.26 -24.54 -6.46
N SER A 497 0.26 -25.41 -6.63
CA SER A 497 -1.13 -25.03 -6.78
C SER A 497 -2.04 -25.96 -5.98
N SER A 498 -3.00 -25.41 -5.25
CA SER A 498 -3.96 -26.16 -4.43
C SER A 498 -5.36 -25.57 -4.55
N PHE A 499 -6.32 -26.17 -3.84
CA PHE A 499 -7.73 -25.74 -3.85
C PHE A 499 -7.92 -24.43 -3.09
N ALA A 500 -8.55 -23.45 -3.74
CA ALA A 500 -8.94 -22.18 -3.12
C ALA A 500 -10.23 -21.67 -3.79
N PRO A 501 -11.42 -21.95 -3.24
CA PRO A 501 -12.68 -21.74 -3.94
C PRO A 501 -13.05 -20.26 -4.14
N ASN A 502 -12.39 -19.34 -3.43
CA ASN A 502 -12.60 -17.89 -3.60
C ASN A 502 -11.86 -17.31 -4.80
N GLN A 503 -10.99 -18.10 -5.45
CA GLN A 503 -10.26 -17.69 -6.65
C GLN A 503 -11.06 -18.04 -7.91
N PRO A 504 -10.95 -17.26 -9.01
CA PRO A 504 -11.76 -17.47 -10.22
C PRO A 504 -11.71 -18.88 -10.84
N ASP A 505 -10.58 -19.58 -10.69
CA ASP A 505 -10.34 -20.94 -11.19
C ASP A 505 -10.37 -21.99 -10.07
N ASN A 506 -10.81 -21.61 -8.87
CA ASN A 506 -10.77 -22.38 -7.63
C ASN A 506 -9.35 -22.83 -7.22
N ARG A 507 -8.31 -22.12 -7.67
CA ARG A 507 -6.91 -22.45 -7.40
C ARG A 507 -6.10 -21.25 -6.92
N ALA A 508 -5.25 -21.53 -5.94
CA ALA A 508 -4.21 -20.63 -5.47
C ALA A 508 -2.91 -21.40 -5.22
N ARG A 509 -1.86 -20.71 -4.77
CA ARG A 509 -0.62 -21.37 -4.33
C ARG A 509 -0.84 -22.18 -3.05
N ASN A 510 -1.67 -21.64 -2.16
CA ASN A 510 -2.03 -22.26 -0.90
C ASN A 510 -3.32 -23.08 -1.03
N LEU A 511 -3.50 -24.05 -0.13
CA LEU A 511 -4.83 -24.58 0.16
C LEU A 511 -5.52 -23.54 1.05
N TYR A 512 -6.50 -22.80 0.54
CA TYR A 512 -7.14 -21.74 1.31
C TYR A 512 -8.65 -21.87 1.24
N ILE A 513 -9.29 -22.09 2.38
CA ILE A 513 -10.75 -22.28 2.49
C ILE A 513 -11.29 -21.28 3.51
N ARG A 514 -11.84 -20.16 3.04
CA ARG A 514 -12.42 -19.11 3.89
C ARG A 514 -13.76 -19.53 4.53
N ASP A 515 -14.53 -20.40 3.89
CA ASP A 515 -15.71 -21.04 4.48
C ASP A 515 -15.51 -22.56 4.61
N GLY A 516 -15.02 -23.00 5.77
CA GLY A 516 -14.83 -24.42 6.09
C GLY A 516 -16.09 -25.13 6.61
N SER A 517 -17.27 -24.50 6.60
CA SER A 517 -18.51 -25.08 7.14
C SER A 517 -18.95 -26.35 6.40
N PHE A 518 -18.61 -26.49 5.12
CA PHE A 518 -18.95 -27.67 4.31
C PHE A 518 -18.07 -28.89 4.59
N ILE A 519 -16.93 -28.73 5.29
CA ILE A 519 -15.95 -29.82 5.47
C ILE A 519 -16.55 -30.88 6.40
N THR A 520 -16.73 -32.08 5.86
CA THR A 520 -17.21 -33.27 6.57
C THR A 520 -16.07 -34.06 7.22
N GLY A 521 -14.85 -33.92 6.70
CA GLY A 521 -13.68 -34.69 7.09
C GLY A 521 -13.38 -35.86 6.15
N ASP A 522 -14.21 -36.13 5.15
CA ASP A 522 -13.96 -37.16 4.13
C ASP A 522 -13.23 -36.63 2.90
N GLU A 523 -13.14 -35.31 2.76
CA GLU A 523 -12.49 -34.64 1.66
C GLU A 523 -10.98 -34.88 1.66
N VAL A 524 -10.44 -35.12 0.46
CA VAL A 524 -9.00 -35.15 0.21
C VAL A 524 -8.65 -33.96 -0.66
N PHE A 525 -7.76 -33.12 -0.16
CA PHE A 525 -7.21 -32.00 -0.92
C PHE A 525 -5.81 -32.35 -1.41
N SER A 526 -5.37 -31.68 -2.48
CA SER A 526 -4.08 -31.96 -3.11
C SER A 526 -3.32 -30.68 -3.39
N PHE A 527 -2.06 -30.64 -3.01
CA PHE A 527 -1.09 -29.70 -3.52
C PHE A 527 -0.43 -30.29 -4.77
N ASN A 528 -0.62 -29.66 -5.92
CA ASN A 528 0.04 -30.01 -7.17
C ASN A 528 1.35 -29.24 -7.28
N ILE A 529 2.46 -29.97 -7.36
CA ILE A 529 3.80 -29.41 -7.33
C ILE A 529 4.47 -29.68 -8.67
N LYS A 530 5.04 -28.64 -9.27
CA LYS A 530 5.82 -28.70 -10.50
C LYS A 530 7.17 -28.03 -10.28
N ARG A 531 8.25 -28.68 -10.73
CA ARG A 531 9.59 -28.10 -10.77
C ARG A 531 9.70 -27.03 -11.85
N ASP A 532 10.35 -25.90 -11.54
CA ASP A 532 10.51 -24.79 -12.49
C ASP A 532 11.76 -24.90 -13.37
N ASN A 533 12.59 -25.91 -13.12
CA ASN A 533 13.78 -26.31 -13.90
C ASN A 533 14.92 -25.28 -13.90
N SER A 534 15.17 -24.61 -12.77
CA SER A 534 16.30 -23.68 -12.61
C SER A 534 17.68 -24.36 -12.75
N ILE A 535 17.81 -25.65 -12.40
CA ILE A 535 19.06 -26.43 -12.58
C ILE A 535 19.29 -26.87 -14.05
N LYS A 536 18.34 -26.64 -14.97
CA LYS A 536 18.45 -26.95 -16.42
C LYS A 536 18.95 -28.37 -16.73
N SER A 537 18.37 -29.36 -16.05
CA SER A 537 18.71 -30.78 -16.24
C SER A 537 17.48 -31.59 -16.61
N ASP A 538 17.59 -32.34 -17.71
CA ASP A 538 16.52 -33.19 -18.27
C ASP A 538 16.40 -34.57 -17.59
N LYS A 539 17.29 -34.85 -16.62
CA LYS A 539 17.32 -36.10 -15.84
C LYS A 539 17.17 -35.85 -14.34
N PHE A 540 16.48 -34.79 -13.96
CA PHE A 540 16.30 -34.43 -12.56
C PHE A 540 15.42 -35.45 -11.84
N TYR A 541 15.89 -35.90 -10.67
CA TYR A 541 15.13 -36.72 -9.76
C TYR A 541 15.48 -36.35 -8.32
N ARG A 542 14.45 -36.07 -7.50
CA ARG A 542 14.66 -35.78 -6.08
C ARG A 542 13.52 -36.35 -5.24
N VAL A 543 13.89 -36.87 -4.08
CA VAL A 543 13.00 -37.48 -3.10
C VAL A 543 12.89 -36.55 -1.90
N TYR A 544 11.69 -36.41 -1.34
CA TYR A 544 11.44 -35.56 -0.17
C TYR A 544 10.72 -36.32 0.93
N ASN A 545 11.12 -36.06 2.18
CA ASN A 545 10.37 -36.41 3.38
C ASN A 545 9.44 -35.24 3.72
N LEU A 546 8.16 -35.51 3.93
CA LEU A 546 7.15 -34.50 4.22
C LEU A 546 6.83 -34.48 5.72
N LYS A 547 6.71 -33.27 6.29
CA LYS A 547 6.29 -33.06 7.67
C LYS A 547 5.21 -31.99 7.73
N CYS A 548 4.12 -32.28 8.42
CA CYS A 548 3.08 -31.31 8.77
C CYS A 548 3.32 -30.84 10.21
N ASP A 549 3.16 -29.55 10.49
CA ASP A 549 3.27 -28.98 11.83
C ASP A 549 1.93 -28.92 12.59
N ALA A 550 0.82 -29.25 11.94
CA ALA A 550 -0.51 -29.25 12.52
C ALA A 550 -1.13 -30.66 12.60
N ASP A 551 -1.92 -30.90 13.64
CA ASP A 551 -2.63 -32.15 13.90
C ASP A 551 -3.99 -32.23 13.18
N TRP A 552 -4.60 -31.09 12.88
CA TRP A 552 -5.87 -30.97 12.16
C TRP A 552 -5.75 -31.37 10.68
N LEU A 553 -4.54 -31.43 10.12
CA LEU A 553 -4.27 -31.77 8.74
C LEU A 553 -3.34 -33.00 8.65
N THR A 554 -3.86 -34.09 8.09
CA THR A 554 -3.12 -35.35 7.97
C THR A 554 -2.52 -35.53 6.58
N LEU A 555 -1.22 -35.84 6.52
CA LEU A 555 -0.53 -36.25 5.29
C LEU A 555 -0.87 -37.70 4.94
N ILE A 556 -1.41 -37.92 3.73
CA ILE A 556 -1.67 -39.28 3.23
C ILE A 556 -0.36 -39.98 2.85
N GLN A 557 0.60 -39.24 2.31
CA GLN A 557 1.95 -39.70 2.01
C GLN A 557 2.99 -38.92 2.80
N LYS A 558 3.97 -39.64 3.38
CA LYS A 558 5.11 -39.05 4.12
C LYS A 558 6.35 -38.84 3.27
N LYS A 559 6.36 -39.38 2.05
CA LYS A 559 7.42 -39.18 1.07
C LYS A 559 6.82 -38.80 -0.28
N ASN A 560 7.57 -38.01 -1.05
CA ASN A 560 7.21 -37.63 -2.41
C ASN A 560 8.43 -37.68 -3.33
N TYR A 561 8.19 -37.89 -4.62
CA TYR A 561 9.20 -38.03 -5.66
C TYR A 561 8.87 -37.09 -6.81
N ILE A 562 9.76 -36.16 -7.13
CA ILE A 562 9.59 -35.27 -8.29
C ILE A 562 10.61 -35.69 -9.35
N ARG A 563 10.09 -36.05 -10.54
CA ARG A 563 10.90 -36.40 -11.72
C ARG A 563 10.75 -35.31 -12.78
N ASN A 564 11.86 -34.77 -13.26
CA ASN A 564 11.89 -33.71 -14.26
C ASN A 564 10.88 -32.59 -13.93
N ASP A 565 10.01 -32.25 -14.85
CA ASP A 565 8.94 -31.25 -14.72
C ASP A 565 7.54 -31.87 -14.54
N GLN A 566 7.47 -33.16 -14.19
CA GLN A 566 6.19 -33.85 -13.97
C GLN A 566 5.47 -33.29 -12.74
N VAL A 567 4.19 -32.96 -12.92
CA VAL A 567 3.33 -32.53 -11.82
C VAL A 567 3.14 -33.70 -10.86
N THR A 568 3.40 -33.46 -9.58
CA THR A 568 3.24 -34.47 -8.52
C THR A 568 2.34 -33.94 -7.41
N ALA A 569 1.42 -34.77 -6.94
CA ALA A 569 0.47 -34.39 -5.90
C ALA A 569 0.96 -34.75 -4.49
N VAL A 570 0.74 -33.85 -3.53
CA VAL A 570 0.76 -34.13 -2.09
C VAL A 570 -0.68 -34.06 -1.60
N ASN A 571 -1.26 -35.22 -1.30
CA ASN A 571 -2.62 -35.33 -0.77
C ASN A 571 -2.65 -35.18 0.75
N VAL A 572 -3.66 -34.46 1.23
CA VAL A 572 -3.93 -34.18 2.63
C VAL A 572 -5.40 -34.42 2.94
N LYS A 573 -5.69 -34.85 4.18
CA LYS A 573 -7.04 -35.07 4.68
C LYS A 573 -7.26 -34.25 5.95
N VAL A 574 -8.41 -33.58 6.04
CA VAL A 574 -8.78 -32.77 7.20
C VAL A 574 -9.32 -33.67 8.31
N ASN A 575 -8.80 -33.51 9.53
CA ASN A 575 -9.28 -34.20 10.70
C ASN A 575 -10.39 -33.39 11.38
N LYS A 576 -11.64 -33.61 10.94
CA LYS A 576 -12.81 -32.87 11.44
C LYS A 576 -13.02 -32.98 12.95
N SER A 577 -12.49 -34.02 13.61
CA SER A 577 -12.60 -34.15 15.07
C SER A 577 -11.84 -33.06 15.85
N ILE A 578 -10.91 -32.36 15.19
CA ILE A 578 -10.13 -31.24 15.74
C ILE A 578 -10.75 -29.89 15.36
N LEU A 579 -11.29 -29.74 14.14
CA LEU A 579 -11.93 -28.49 13.66
C LEU A 579 -13.35 -28.32 14.21
N LYS A 580 -13.45 -28.18 15.54
CA LYS A 580 -14.73 -28.03 16.25
C LYS A 580 -15.07 -26.58 16.57
N GLU A 581 -14.06 -25.81 16.98
CA GLU A 581 -14.26 -24.44 17.41
C GLU A 581 -14.17 -23.48 16.22
N PRO A 582 -15.05 -22.45 16.14
CA PRO A 582 -14.87 -21.37 15.19
C PRO A 582 -13.51 -20.68 15.36
N GLY A 583 -12.83 -20.43 14.24
CA GLY A 583 -11.50 -19.83 14.25
C GLY A 583 -10.70 -20.12 12.98
N LEU A 584 -9.44 -19.68 13.03
CA LEU A 584 -8.45 -19.83 11.98
C LEU A 584 -7.58 -21.06 12.27
N TYR A 585 -7.50 -21.99 11.31
CA TYR A 585 -6.63 -23.16 11.38
C TYR A 585 -5.60 -23.08 10.26
N THR A 586 -4.32 -23.01 10.62
CA THR A 586 -3.20 -23.01 9.65
C THR A 586 -2.34 -24.25 9.82
N ALA A 587 -1.72 -24.69 8.73
CA ALA A 587 -0.76 -25.79 8.72
C ALA A 587 0.30 -25.53 7.65
N LYS A 588 1.56 -25.75 8.02
CA LYS A 588 2.70 -25.77 7.10
C LYS A 588 3.15 -27.21 6.89
N ILE A 589 3.27 -27.57 5.62
CA ILE A 589 3.83 -28.84 5.20
C ILE A 589 5.20 -28.57 4.57
N SER A 590 6.25 -29.00 5.26
CA SER A 590 7.63 -28.83 4.81
C SER A 590 8.15 -30.07 4.11
N ALA A 591 8.75 -29.87 2.94
CA ALA A 591 9.42 -30.93 2.18
C ALA A 591 10.94 -30.87 2.41
N TYR A 592 11.51 -31.88 3.05
CA TYR A 592 12.95 -31.99 3.31
C TYR A 592 13.59 -32.95 2.31
N ARG A 593 14.75 -32.60 1.74
CA ARG A 593 15.47 -33.51 0.85
C ARG A 593 15.79 -34.83 1.54
N ASP A 594 15.52 -35.95 0.87
CA ASP A 594 15.92 -37.27 1.37
C ASP A 594 17.34 -37.63 0.93
N ASP A 595 18.30 -36.75 1.26
CA ASP A 595 19.73 -36.96 1.05
C ASP A 595 20.49 -36.73 2.38
N ALA A 596 21.82 -36.63 2.33
CA ALA A 596 22.64 -36.40 3.52
C ALA A 596 22.49 -34.98 4.10
N SER A 597 22.04 -34.01 3.30
CA SER A 597 21.87 -32.62 3.74
C SER A 597 20.66 -32.43 4.65
N LYS A 598 19.58 -33.19 4.36
CA LYS A 598 18.26 -32.99 4.98
C LYS A 598 17.76 -31.54 4.89
N THR A 599 18.24 -30.78 3.90
CA THR A 599 17.87 -29.37 3.69
C THR A 599 16.36 -29.26 3.46
N PRO A 600 15.66 -28.33 4.14
CA PRO A 600 14.29 -27.97 3.76
C PRO A 600 14.30 -27.49 2.32
N GLU A 601 13.35 -27.90 1.48
CA GLU A 601 13.34 -27.52 0.06
C GLU A 601 12.31 -26.44 -0.21
N PHE A 602 11.04 -26.78 0.00
CA PHE A 602 9.90 -25.91 -0.19
C PHE A 602 8.82 -26.24 0.85
N ASP A 603 7.93 -25.28 1.07
CA ASP A 603 6.79 -25.40 1.96
C ASP A 603 5.48 -25.33 1.17
N MET A 604 4.43 -25.91 1.75
CA MET A 604 3.05 -25.77 1.29
C MET A 604 2.20 -25.31 2.47
N LEU A 605 1.38 -24.29 2.28
CA LEU A 605 0.52 -23.75 3.33
C LEU A 605 -0.93 -24.14 3.11
N ALA A 606 -1.58 -24.57 4.19
CA ALA A 606 -3.00 -24.84 4.26
C ALA A 606 -3.67 -23.96 5.31
N THR A 607 -4.81 -23.37 4.97
CA THR A 607 -5.62 -22.55 5.85
C THR A 607 -7.09 -22.92 5.68
N VAL A 608 -7.76 -23.14 6.81
CA VAL A 608 -9.21 -23.37 6.88
C VAL A 608 -9.79 -22.45 7.96
N LEU A 609 -10.85 -21.72 7.62
CA LEU A 609 -11.61 -20.92 8.56
C LEU A 609 -12.90 -21.64 8.90
N ILE A 610 -13.17 -21.79 10.20
CA ILE A 610 -14.47 -22.28 10.70
C ILE A 610 -15.22 -21.07 11.25
N PRO A 611 -16.35 -20.66 10.65
CA PRO A 611 -17.05 -19.45 11.07
C PRO A 611 -18.02 -19.70 12.24
N TYR A 612 -18.38 -18.61 12.93
CA TYR A 612 -19.55 -18.57 13.80
C TYR A 612 -20.83 -18.52 12.95
N GLU A 613 -21.78 -19.41 13.26
CA GLU A 613 -23.03 -19.53 12.52
C GLU A 613 -24.23 -18.95 13.28
N PHE A 614 -24.99 -18.06 12.65
CA PHE A 614 -26.15 -17.40 13.22
C PHE A 614 -27.43 -18.01 12.64
N ASN A 615 -28.31 -18.51 13.50
CA ASN A 615 -29.51 -19.24 13.10
C ASN A 615 -30.62 -19.11 14.15
N SER A 616 -31.76 -19.74 13.92
CA SER A 616 -32.92 -19.65 14.82
C SER A 616 -32.64 -20.15 16.24
N SER A 617 -31.68 -21.07 16.45
CA SER A 617 -31.35 -21.57 17.79
C SER A 617 -30.64 -20.54 18.67
N ASN A 618 -29.94 -19.57 18.07
CA ASN A 618 -29.30 -18.46 18.76
C ASN A 618 -30.00 -17.12 18.50
N ASN A 619 -31.24 -17.14 17.97
CA ASN A 619 -32.00 -15.96 17.60
C ASN A 619 -31.21 -14.98 16.70
N TYR A 620 -30.33 -15.53 15.84
CA TYR A 620 -29.44 -14.77 14.98
C TYR A 620 -28.60 -13.72 15.73
N SER A 621 -28.23 -14.01 16.98
CA SER A 621 -27.39 -13.14 17.81
C SER A 621 -26.41 -13.94 18.67
N MET A 622 -25.22 -13.39 18.86
CA MET A 622 -24.20 -13.91 19.76
C MET A 622 -23.57 -12.78 20.56
N ASN A 623 -23.20 -13.08 21.81
CA ASN A 623 -22.55 -12.14 22.70
C ASN A 623 -21.37 -12.83 23.38
N TRP A 624 -20.17 -12.29 23.19
CA TRP A 624 -18.96 -12.69 23.89
C TRP A 624 -18.69 -11.69 25.00
N LYS A 625 -18.75 -12.15 26.25
CA LYS A 625 -18.53 -11.29 27.44
C LYS A 625 -17.13 -11.44 27.99
N ASP A 626 -16.61 -10.37 28.59
CA ASP A 626 -15.32 -10.32 29.30
C ASP A 626 -14.14 -10.90 28.48
N GLN A 627 -14.16 -10.68 27.17
CA GLN A 627 -13.07 -11.05 26.29
C GLN A 627 -11.88 -10.13 26.51
N ASN A 628 -10.68 -10.62 26.23
CA ASN A 628 -9.45 -9.83 26.35
C ASN A 628 -8.68 -9.82 25.05
N VAL A 629 -8.06 -8.68 24.77
CA VAL A 629 -7.05 -8.50 23.71
C VAL A 629 -5.87 -7.74 24.30
N LYS A 630 -4.66 -8.26 24.11
CA LYS A 630 -3.45 -7.62 24.63
C LYS A 630 -3.07 -6.39 23.81
N GLN A 631 -2.28 -5.48 24.38
CA GLN A 631 -1.76 -4.31 23.69
C GLN A 631 -1.06 -4.71 22.38
N GLY A 632 -1.43 -4.04 21.29
CA GLY A 632 -0.93 -4.25 19.93
C GLY A 632 -1.34 -5.55 19.25
N MET A 633 -2.15 -6.41 19.89
CA MET A 633 -2.54 -7.72 19.38
C MET A 633 -3.93 -7.68 18.75
N ILE A 634 -4.21 -8.63 17.85
CA ILE A 634 -5.50 -8.78 17.17
C ILE A 634 -6.22 -10.03 17.67
N LYS A 635 -7.54 -9.93 17.85
CA LYS A 635 -8.42 -11.08 18.07
C LYS A 635 -9.53 -11.11 17.04
N ARG A 636 -9.56 -12.18 16.24
CA ARG A 636 -10.41 -12.32 15.05
C ARG A 636 -11.69 -13.10 15.32
N TYR A 637 -12.79 -12.66 14.72
CA TYR A 637 -14.08 -13.36 14.72
C TYR A 637 -14.58 -13.51 13.29
N PHE A 638 -14.72 -14.75 12.81
CA PHE A 638 -15.22 -15.04 11.47
C PHE A 638 -16.73 -15.28 11.50
N ILE A 639 -17.49 -14.42 10.84
CA ILE A 639 -18.94 -14.32 10.92
C ILE A 639 -19.55 -14.79 9.60
N LYS A 640 -20.29 -15.89 9.63
CA LYS A 640 -21.05 -16.33 8.45
C LYS A 640 -22.34 -15.55 8.34
N ILE A 641 -22.53 -14.85 7.24
CA ILE A 641 -23.80 -14.18 6.94
C ILE A 641 -24.90 -15.25 6.76
N PRO A 642 -25.98 -15.22 7.55
CA PRO A 642 -27.07 -16.18 7.41
C PRO A 642 -27.77 -16.06 6.06
N ALA A 643 -28.24 -17.19 5.53
CA ALA A 643 -28.94 -17.22 4.26
C ALA A 643 -30.13 -16.24 4.26
N GLY A 644 -30.18 -15.38 3.24
CA GLY A 644 -31.23 -14.38 3.09
C GLY A 644 -31.18 -13.27 4.14
N GLN A 645 -30.05 -13.01 4.81
CA GLN A 645 -29.82 -11.81 5.63
C GLN A 645 -28.73 -10.96 4.97
N ASN A 646 -28.86 -9.63 5.06
CA ASN A 646 -27.88 -8.69 4.49
C ASN A 646 -27.63 -7.49 5.43
N SER A 647 -28.06 -7.59 6.69
CA SER A 647 -27.99 -6.50 7.65
C SER A 647 -27.45 -7.01 8.99
N MET A 648 -26.42 -6.37 9.51
CA MET A 648 -25.71 -6.77 10.72
C MET A 648 -25.51 -5.57 11.64
N LYS A 649 -25.76 -5.77 12.93
CA LYS A 649 -25.40 -4.87 14.01
C LYS A 649 -24.20 -5.41 14.76
N VAL A 650 -23.18 -4.58 14.94
CA VAL A 650 -22.00 -4.89 15.77
C VAL A 650 -21.98 -3.95 16.96
N THR A 651 -21.83 -4.52 18.15
CA THR A 651 -21.75 -3.78 19.42
C THR A 651 -20.46 -4.16 20.16
N LEU A 652 -19.55 -3.20 20.31
CA LEU A 652 -18.35 -3.34 21.15
C LEU A 652 -18.57 -2.54 22.43
N SER A 653 -18.49 -3.17 23.60
CA SER A 653 -18.82 -2.52 24.87
C SER A 653 -17.92 -2.96 26.02
N ARG A 654 -18.01 -2.27 27.16
CA ARG A 654 -17.44 -2.72 28.43
C ARG A 654 -18.48 -2.67 29.53
N ASP A 655 -18.25 -3.41 30.62
CA ASP A 655 -19.06 -3.24 31.82
C ASP A 655 -18.66 -1.92 32.51
N ALA A 656 -19.56 -0.94 32.47
CA ALA A 656 -19.32 0.38 33.05
C ALA A 656 -19.10 0.34 34.56
N SER A 657 -19.67 -0.66 35.24
CA SER A 657 -19.54 -0.87 36.69
C SER A 657 -18.25 -1.60 37.10
N SER A 658 -17.54 -2.15 36.11
CA SER A 658 -16.29 -2.86 36.29
C SER A 658 -15.09 -1.92 36.25
N ASN A 659 -14.09 -2.18 37.10
CA ASN A 659 -12.79 -1.48 37.08
C ASN A 659 -11.83 -2.03 36.01
N LYS A 660 -12.29 -2.92 35.12
CA LYS A 660 -11.46 -3.48 34.05
C LYS A 660 -11.14 -2.42 32.99
N TYR A 661 -9.89 -2.42 32.55
CA TYR A 661 -9.39 -1.49 31.55
C TYR A 661 -9.82 -1.90 30.13
N SER A 662 -10.11 -0.90 29.29
CA SER A 662 -10.40 -1.08 27.87
C SER A 662 -9.80 0.08 27.09
N ARG A 663 -9.04 -0.21 26.03
CA ARG A 663 -8.67 0.69 24.93
C ARG A 663 -8.52 -0.16 23.67
N CYS A 664 -9.64 -0.40 23.00
CA CYS A 664 -9.71 -1.29 21.83
C CYS A 664 -10.70 -0.75 20.80
N ARG A 665 -10.58 -1.21 19.56
CA ARG A 665 -11.55 -0.98 18.49
C ARG A 665 -11.72 -2.27 17.70
N TYR A 666 -12.73 -2.33 16.85
CA TYR A 666 -12.84 -3.36 15.84
C TYR A 666 -12.73 -2.80 14.42
N PHE A 667 -12.20 -3.64 13.54
CA PHE A 667 -12.26 -3.51 12.08
C PHE A 667 -13.28 -4.52 11.53
N LEU A 668 -13.96 -4.17 10.44
CA LEU A 668 -14.86 -5.07 9.73
C LEU A 668 -14.37 -5.28 8.30
N TYR A 669 -14.21 -6.54 7.90
CA TYR A 669 -13.81 -6.95 6.56
C TYR A 669 -14.89 -7.82 5.91
N ASP A 670 -15.01 -7.70 4.59
CA ASP A 670 -15.92 -8.48 3.77
C ASP A 670 -15.41 -9.92 3.51
N ASN A 671 -16.13 -10.66 2.65
CA ASN A 671 -15.74 -12.01 2.26
C ASN A 671 -14.46 -12.08 1.40
N ASN A 672 -14.04 -10.98 0.79
CA ASN A 672 -12.83 -10.88 -0.02
C ASN A 672 -11.62 -10.39 0.80
N GLY A 673 -11.80 -10.03 2.07
CA GLY A 673 -10.73 -9.44 2.88
C GLY A 673 -10.60 -7.93 2.72
N VAL A 674 -11.59 -7.26 2.12
CA VAL A 674 -11.62 -5.80 1.92
C VAL A 674 -12.23 -5.13 3.15
N GLN A 675 -11.57 -4.08 3.66
CA GLN A 675 -12.07 -3.33 4.82
C GLN A 675 -13.34 -2.57 4.45
N ILE A 676 -14.41 -2.79 5.22
CA ILE A 676 -15.68 -2.07 5.12
C ILE A 676 -15.69 -0.87 6.07
N ASP A 677 -15.24 -1.07 7.31
CA ASP A 677 -15.35 -0.04 8.35
C ASP A 677 -14.32 -0.24 9.46
N ILE A 678 -14.03 0.85 10.16
CA ILE A 678 -13.26 0.89 11.39
C ILE A 678 -14.07 1.62 12.46
N SER A 679 -14.31 0.93 13.56
CA SER A 679 -15.04 1.53 14.67
C SER A 679 -14.20 2.56 15.44
N ARG A 680 -14.88 3.50 16.11
CA ARG A 680 -14.22 4.37 17.09
C ARG A 680 -13.60 3.54 18.22
N VAL A 681 -12.53 4.06 18.81
CA VAL A 681 -11.88 3.43 19.96
C VAL A 681 -12.85 3.46 21.16
N LEU A 682 -13.08 2.29 21.75
CA LEU A 682 -13.72 2.13 23.06
C LEU A 682 -12.65 2.34 24.13
N TYR A 683 -12.70 3.47 24.84
CA TYR A 683 -11.71 3.80 25.86
C TYR A 683 -12.33 4.04 27.24
N SER A 684 -11.88 3.25 28.21
CA SER A 684 -12.38 3.28 29.59
C SER A 684 -12.08 4.60 30.31
N VAL A 685 -10.96 5.26 30.01
CA VAL A 685 -10.56 6.54 30.63
C VAL A 685 -11.44 7.71 30.18
N THR A 686 -11.90 7.70 28.93
CA THR A 686 -12.91 8.65 28.42
C THR A 686 -14.33 8.28 28.85
N LYS A 687 -14.49 7.22 29.65
CA LYS A 687 -15.76 6.68 30.14
C LYS A 687 -16.68 6.18 29.03
N ASP A 688 -16.14 5.80 27.88
CA ASP A 688 -16.93 5.20 26.80
C ASP A 688 -17.56 3.89 27.30
N GLU A 689 -18.85 3.69 27.06
CA GLU A 689 -19.55 2.47 27.49
C GLU A 689 -19.73 1.47 26.34
N LYS A 690 -20.08 1.98 25.16
CA LYS A 690 -20.32 1.15 23.97
C LYS A 690 -20.11 1.89 22.65
N VAL A 691 -19.69 1.14 21.64
CA VAL A 691 -19.68 1.45 20.22
C VAL A 691 -20.70 0.55 19.53
N GLU A 692 -21.55 1.12 18.68
CA GLU A 692 -22.65 0.39 18.04
C GLU A 692 -22.81 0.90 16.61
N ASN A 693 -22.56 0.03 15.63
CA ASN A 693 -22.69 0.35 14.21
C ASN A 693 -23.63 -0.67 13.54
N TYR A 694 -24.25 -0.22 12.46
CA TYR A 694 -25.20 -0.96 11.64
C TYR A 694 -24.67 -1.02 10.22
N TYR A 695 -24.64 -2.22 9.66
CA TYR A 695 -24.19 -2.50 8.31
C TYR A 695 -25.35 -3.10 7.52
N TYR A 696 -25.51 -2.66 6.27
CA TYR A 696 -26.61 -3.03 5.39
C TYR A 696 -26.06 -3.48 4.04
N ASP A 697 -26.89 -4.11 3.22
CA ASP A 697 -26.56 -4.60 1.88
C ASP A 697 -25.32 -5.52 1.84
N LEU A 698 -25.12 -6.28 2.92
CA LEU A 698 -24.04 -7.25 3.03
C LEU A 698 -24.22 -8.40 2.02
N GLU A 699 -23.18 -8.68 1.26
CA GLU A 699 -23.11 -9.84 0.37
C GLU A 699 -22.98 -11.15 1.18
N PRO A 700 -23.46 -12.30 0.69
CA PRO A 700 -23.24 -13.59 1.33
C PRO A 700 -21.75 -13.94 1.44
N GLY A 701 -21.32 -14.47 2.58
CA GLY A 701 -19.95 -14.94 2.77
C GLY A 701 -19.50 -14.95 4.23
N ILE A 702 -18.18 -15.01 4.43
CA ILE A 702 -17.53 -15.00 5.75
C ILE A 702 -16.86 -13.65 5.98
N TYR A 703 -17.46 -12.86 6.86
CA TYR A 703 -16.97 -11.55 7.28
C TYR A 703 -16.01 -11.72 8.45
N GLU A 704 -15.08 -10.80 8.58
CA GLU A 704 -14.07 -10.84 9.63
C GLU A 704 -14.20 -9.59 10.51
N VAL A 705 -14.40 -9.81 11.81
CA VAL A 705 -14.44 -8.75 12.83
C VAL A 705 -13.18 -8.87 13.66
N ASP A 706 -12.27 -7.93 13.49
CA ASP A 706 -10.95 -7.94 14.10
C ASP A 706 -10.86 -6.95 15.23
N ILE A 707 -10.76 -7.45 16.47
CA ILE A 707 -10.60 -6.62 17.65
C ILE A 707 -9.11 -6.30 17.82
N ASP A 708 -8.79 -5.02 17.68
CA ASP A 708 -7.49 -4.41 17.93
C ASP A 708 -7.38 -4.06 19.42
N GLY A 709 -6.38 -4.63 20.10
CA GLY A 709 -5.89 -4.10 21.35
C GLY A 709 -4.99 -2.92 21.03
N PHE A 710 -5.46 -1.69 21.28
CA PHE A 710 -4.84 -0.49 20.74
C PHE A 710 -3.37 -0.39 21.17
N PHE A 711 -2.46 -0.06 20.25
CA PHE A 711 -1.03 -0.10 20.56
C PHE A 711 -0.62 0.91 21.65
N LEU A 712 -1.39 1.99 21.86
CA LEU A 712 -1.24 2.93 22.98
C LEU A 712 -2.00 2.50 24.25
N ALA A 713 -2.49 1.27 24.34
CA ALA A 713 -3.14 0.77 25.53
C ALA A 713 -2.12 0.54 26.66
N ASN A 714 -2.43 0.96 27.89
CA ASN A 714 -1.51 0.76 29.02
C ASN A 714 -1.53 -0.67 29.60
N ASP A 715 -2.53 -1.47 29.23
CA ASP A 715 -2.73 -2.84 29.68
C ASP A 715 -3.61 -3.59 28.66
N SER A 716 -3.80 -4.89 28.86
CA SER A 716 -4.77 -5.71 28.13
C SER A 716 -6.16 -5.09 28.22
N SER A 717 -6.84 -5.00 27.08
CA SER A 717 -8.19 -4.45 26.99
C SER A 717 -9.23 -5.54 27.17
N THR A 718 -10.07 -5.40 28.20
CA THR A 718 -11.27 -6.21 28.35
C THR A 718 -12.43 -5.59 27.56
N TYR A 719 -13.20 -6.41 26.85
CA TYR A 719 -14.37 -5.96 26.08
C TYR A 719 -15.46 -7.03 26.03
N ASN A 720 -16.66 -6.60 25.67
CA ASN A 720 -17.77 -7.45 25.25
C ASN A 720 -18.04 -7.17 23.77
N LEU A 721 -18.24 -8.22 22.98
CA LEU A 721 -18.65 -8.13 21.58
C LEU A 721 -20.04 -8.72 21.43
N GLY A 722 -20.95 -7.97 20.81
CA GLY A 722 -22.29 -8.44 20.42
C GLY A 722 -22.46 -8.34 18.92
N ILE A 723 -22.91 -9.41 18.28
CA ILE A 723 -23.27 -9.43 16.87
C ILE A 723 -24.72 -9.89 16.77
N GLN A 724 -25.51 -9.17 15.96
CA GLN A 724 -26.91 -9.46 15.74
C GLN A 724 -27.26 -9.19 14.28
N PHE A 725 -27.88 -10.15 13.61
CA PHE A 725 -28.48 -9.90 12.31
C PHE A 725 -29.84 -9.25 12.45
N LEU A 726 -30.22 -8.45 11.47
CA LEU A 726 -31.48 -7.73 11.49
C LEU A 726 -32.45 -8.32 10.47
N SER A 727 -33.72 -8.36 10.85
CA SER A 727 -34.72 -9.19 10.20
C SER A 727 -35.49 -8.52 9.07
N MET A 728 -35.44 -7.19 9.00
CA MET A 728 -36.25 -6.42 8.08
C MET A 728 -35.61 -6.38 6.70
N GLN A 729 -36.38 -6.76 5.69
CA GLN A 729 -35.99 -6.68 4.29
C GLN A 729 -37.07 -6.10 3.42
N ARG A 730 -36.62 -5.53 2.31
CA ARG A 730 -37.46 -5.08 1.22
C ARG A 730 -37.79 -6.27 0.31
N VAL A 731 -39.05 -6.43 -0.06
CA VAL A 731 -39.55 -7.59 -0.83
C VAL A 731 -39.30 -7.46 -2.33
N ASP A 732 -39.26 -6.23 -2.87
CA ASP A 732 -39.02 -5.98 -4.28
C ASP A 732 -38.16 -4.73 -4.48
N PRO A 733 -37.29 -4.67 -5.51
CA PRO A 733 -36.41 -3.53 -5.76
C PRO A 733 -37.04 -2.39 -6.61
N LYS A 734 -38.37 -2.34 -6.79
CA LYS A 734 -38.99 -1.45 -7.79
C LYS A 734 -38.79 0.04 -7.49
N ILE A 735 -38.66 0.82 -8.56
CA ILE A 735 -38.57 2.28 -8.45
C ILE A 735 -39.96 2.85 -8.15
N ILE A 736 -40.04 3.80 -7.23
CA ILE A 736 -41.29 4.47 -6.86
C ILE A 736 -41.68 5.42 -8.01
N SER A 737 -42.89 5.31 -8.55
CA SER A 737 -43.38 6.11 -9.67
C SER A 737 -44.89 6.39 -9.56
N SER A 738 -45.46 7.10 -10.53
CA SER A 738 -46.92 7.27 -10.66
C SER A 738 -47.67 5.93 -10.64
N ASP A 739 -47.08 4.91 -11.27
CA ASP A 739 -47.69 3.60 -11.51
C ASP A 739 -47.31 2.59 -10.41
N HIS A 740 -46.28 2.89 -9.62
CA HIS A 740 -45.80 2.03 -8.54
C HIS A 740 -45.47 2.82 -7.29
N LYS A 741 -46.47 2.97 -6.41
CA LYS A 741 -46.35 3.78 -5.18
C LYS A 741 -46.09 2.99 -3.92
N GLN A 742 -45.94 1.67 -4.01
CA GLN A 742 -45.98 0.80 -2.85
C GLN A 742 -44.75 -0.09 -2.80
N ILE A 743 -44.11 -0.18 -1.63
CA ILE A 743 -42.99 -1.11 -1.39
C ILE A 743 -43.38 -2.05 -0.25
N GLY A 744 -43.17 -3.36 -0.46
CA GLY A 744 -43.35 -4.37 0.58
C GLY A 744 -42.11 -4.50 1.48
N PHE A 745 -42.34 -4.57 2.78
CA PHE A 745 -41.33 -4.89 3.79
C PHE A 745 -41.74 -6.13 4.58
N ILE A 746 -40.78 -7.00 4.87
CA ILE A 746 -40.98 -8.23 5.62
C ILE A 746 -39.99 -8.31 6.78
N ASN A 747 -40.44 -8.86 7.90
CA ASN A 747 -39.60 -9.20 9.04
C ASN A 747 -39.47 -10.72 9.09
N TYR A 748 -38.27 -11.25 8.88
CA TYR A 748 -38.02 -12.70 8.85
C TYR A 748 -37.81 -13.33 10.23
N PHE A 749 -37.73 -12.55 11.30
CA PHE A 749 -37.51 -13.07 12.65
C PHE A 749 -38.82 -13.23 13.40
N ASN A 750 -38.77 -14.00 14.49
CA ASN A 750 -39.94 -14.42 15.26
C ASN A 750 -40.51 -13.34 16.20
N GLU A 751 -39.85 -12.18 16.32
CA GLU A 751 -40.30 -11.07 17.15
C GLU A 751 -41.06 -10.02 16.34
N THR A 752 -42.02 -9.35 16.96
CA THR A 752 -42.75 -8.24 16.31
C THR A 752 -42.02 -6.93 16.57
N THR A 753 -41.84 -6.10 15.54
CA THR A 753 -41.17 -4.80 15.65
C THR A 753 -42.04 -3.68 15.08
N SER A 754 -42.04 -2.52 15.74
CA SER A 754 -42.79 -1.33 15.31
C SER A 754 -41.86 -0.15 15.07
N TYR A 755 -42.13 0.64 14.03
CA TYR A 755 -41.32 1.79 13.62
C TYR A 755 -42.19 3.00 13.27
N ASN A 756 -41.64 4.20 13.50
CA ASN A 756 -42.08 5.44 12.86
C ASN A 756 -41.33 5.62 11.53
N LEU A 757 -42.06 5.86 10.45
CA LEU A 757 -41.52 6.02 9.11
C LEU A 757 -41.17 7.48 8.83
N ASN A 758 -40.00 7.71 8.26
CA ASN A 758 -39.61 8.99 7.69
C ASN A 758 -38.95 8.74 6.34
N ALA A 759 -39.41 9.34 5.26
CA ALA A 759 -38.79 9.19 3.95
C ALA A 759 -38.37 10.54 3.38
N LYS A 760 -37.22 10.56 2.70
CA LYS A 760 -36.66 11.76 2.09
C LYS A 760 -36.10 11.44 0.72
N MET A 761 -36.36 12.31 -0.24
CA MET A 761 -35.63 12.38 -1.50
C MET A 761 -34.41 13.29 -1.28
N LEU A 762 -33.23 12.73 -1.49
CA LEU A 762 -31.97 13.40 -1.23
C LEU A 762 -31.46 14.16 -2.46
N GLY A 763 -31.88 13.75 -3.65
CA GLY A 763 -31.33 14.26 -4.89
C GLY A 763 -31.77 13.43 -6.10
N TYR A 764 -30.92 13.41 -7.12
CA TYR A 764 -31.07 12.56 -8.30
C TYR A 764 -29.76 11.83 -8.61
N GLN A 765 -29.85 10.74 -9.36
CA GLN A 765 -28.73 9.88 -9.72
C GLN A 765 -28.71 9.52 -11.20
N ARG A 766 -27.51 9.25 -11.71
CA ARG A 766 -27.23 8.68 -13.04
C ARG A 766 -26.30 7.50 -12.87
N ASP A 767 -26.42 6.52 -13.75
CA ASP A 767 -25.63 5.29 -13.73
C ASP A 767 -25.27 4.95 -15.18
N TYR A 768 -23.98 4.87 -15.47
CA TYR A 768 -23.47 4.63 -16.82
C TYR A 768 -22.08 3.99 -16.80
N ASP A 769 -21.75 3.30 -17.88
CA ASP A 769 -20.44 2.69 -18.06
C ASP A 769 -19.50 3.62 -18.82
N LEU A 770 -18.22 3.59 -18.44
CA LEU A 770 -17.12 4.28 -19.09
C LEU A 770 -16.01 3.28 -19.46
N THR A 771 -15.26 3.63 -20.51
CA THR A 771 -14.00 2.97 -20.86
C THR A 771 -12.88 4.01 -20.78
N VAL A 772 -11.85 3.72 -19.99
CA VAL A 772 -10.65 4.54 -19.88
C VAL A 772 -9.49 3.85 -20.60
N THR A 773 -8.56 4.64 -21.15
CA THR A 773 -7.40 4.14 -21.91
C THR A 773 -6.09 4.71 -21.37
N GLY A 774 -4.96 4.06 -21.63
CA GLY A 774 -3.64 4.47 -21.15
C GLY A 774 -2.94 5.53 -22.01
N ALA A 775 -3.59 6.07 -23.04
CA ALA A 775 -3.00 7.08 -23.92
C ALA A 775 -3.01 8.48 -23.29
N SER A 776 -3.98 8.77 -22.43
CA SER A 776 -4.11 10.04 -21.70
C SER A 776 -5.07 9.88 -20.52
N THR A 777 -5.04 10.84 -19.59
CA THR A 777 -6.03 10.96 -18.52
C THR A 777 -7.42 11.20 -19.10
N TYR A 778 -8.43 10.48 -18.62
CA TYR A 778 -9.81 10.73 -19.00
C TYR A 778 -10.32 11.98 -18.30
N ARG A 779 -10.95 12.90 -19.03
CA ARG A 779 -11.45 14.18 -18.50
C ARG A 779 -12.90 14.39 -18.89
N MET A 780 -13.78 14.59 -17.90
CA MET A 780 -15.20 14.83 -18.09
C MET A 780 -15.61 16.15 -17.43
N PRO A 781 -15.88 17.21 -18.22
CA PRO A 781 -16.35 18.47 -17.67
C PRO A 781 -17.78 18.33 -17.14
N PHE A 782 -18.07 18.98 -16.02
CA PHE A 782 -19.42 19.11 -15.48
C PHE A 782 -19.61 20.48 -14.80
N THR A 783 -20.87 20.89 -14.70
CA THR A 783 -21.26 22.13 -14.00
C THR A 783 -22.10 21.76 -12.80
N LEU A 784 -21.82 22.40 -11.66
CA LEU A 784 -22.66 22.38 -10.47
C LEU A 784 -23.37 23.72 -10.36
N VAL A 785 -24.69 23.71 -10.16
CA VAL A 785 -25.49 24.93 -10.00
C VAL A 785 -26.00 25.05 -8.57
N LYS A 786 -26.39 26.26 -8.13
CA LYS A 786 -26.84 26.53 -6.75
C LYS A 786 -27.98 25.67 -6.23
N ALA A 787 -28.82 25.13 -7.12
CA ALA A 787 -29.88 24.19 -6.75
C ALA A 787 -29.36 22.76 -6.45
N GLU A 788 -28.07 22.50 -6.66
CA GLU A 788 -27.37 21.25 -6.41
C GLU A 788 -26.39 21.52 -5.25
N GLY A 789 -26.62 20.91 -4.09
CA GLY A 789 -25.81 21.15 -2.91
C GLY A 789 -24.41 20.54 -3.02
N SER A 790 -24.34 19.34 -3.58
CA SER A 790 -23.10 18.62 -3.83
C SER A 790 -23.28 17.55 -4.91
N LYS A 791 -22.17 17.06 -5.45
CA LYS A 791 -22.13 15.93 -6.38
C LYS A 791 -21.09 14.92 -5.93
N GLU A 792 -21.45 13.65 -5.97
CA GLU A 792 -20.59 12.51 -5.65
C GLU A 792 -20.56 11.52 -6.81
N PHE A 793 -19.37 11.01 -7.10
CA PHE A 793 -19.12 9.98 -8.12
C PHE A 793 -18.66 8.71 -7.40
N PHE A 794 -19.31 7.59 -7.68
CA PHE A 794 -18.86 6.26 -7.25
C PHE A 794 -18.33 5.51 -8.47
N PHE A 795 -17.13 4.96 -8.33
CA PHE A 795 -16.45 4.18 -9.37
C PHE A 795 -16.46 2.71 -8.98
N THR A 796 -16.76 1.83 -9.93
CA THR A 796 -16.69 0.37 -9.73
C THR A 796 -16.07 -0.30 -10.94
N LEU A 797 -14.95 -1.00 -10.74
CA LEU A 797 -14.34 -1.88 -11.73
C LEU A 797 -14.75 -3.34 -11.49
N SER A 798 -14.68 -4.13 -12.57
CA SER A 798 -14.61 -5.59 -12.44
C SER A 798 -13.27 -5.99 -11.80
N LYS A 799 -13.19 -7.18 -11.19
CA LYS A 799 -11.91 -7.68 -10.65
C LYS A 799 -10.88 -7.85 -11.77
N GLU A 800 -11.34 -8.25 -12.96
CA GLU A 800 -10.52 -8.42 -14.15
C GLU A 800 -9.95 -7.10 -14.68
N ASP A 801 -10.74 -6.02 -14.67
CA ASP A 801 -10.28 -4.70 -15.08
C ASP A 801 -9.34 -4.08 -14.04
N TYR A 802 -9.63 -4.24 -12.75
CA TYR A 802 -8.75 -3.78 -11.67
C TYR A 802 -7.36 -4.45 -11.73
N ASN A 803 -7.31 -5.75 -12.04
CA ASN A 803 -6.05 -6.49 -12.20
C ASN A 803 -5.12 -5.99 -13.32
N LYS A 804 -5.60 -5.11 -14.21
CA LYS A 804 -4.81 -4.54 -15.31
C LYS A 804 -4.00 -3.32 -14.89
N VAL A 805 -4.30 -2.72 -13.74
CA VAL A 805 -3.68 -1.47 -13.27
C VAL A 805 -2.79 -1.69 -12.06
N THR A 806 -1.81 -0.81 -11.87
CA THR A 806 -0.98 -0.71 -10.67
C THR A 806 -1.47 0.36 -9.70
N ASP A 807 -2.33 1.25 -10.20
CA ASP A 807 -3.01 2.32 -9.46
C ASP A 807 -4.20 2.82 -10.30
N PHE A 808 -5.17 3.43 -9.65
CA PHE A 808 -6.27 4.13 -10.31
C PHE A 808 -6.62 5.35 -9.48
N ALA A 809 -6.07 6.50 -9.86
CA ALA A 809 -6.33 7.77 -9.22
C ALA A 809 -7.48 8.51 -9.91
N TYR A 810 -8.13 9.40 -9.15
CA TYR A 810 -9.15 10.28 -9.67
C TYR A 810 -9.21 11.59 -8.89
N GLN A 811 -9.59 12.67 -9.57
CA GLN A 811 -9.69 13.99 -8.96
C GLN A 811 -10.74 14.87 -9.64
N ILE A 812 -11.26 15.85 -8.89
CA ILE A 812 -12.08 16.93 -9.41
C ILE A 812 -11.21 18.19 -9.37
N ILE A 813 -10.97 18.76 -10.55
CA ILE A 813 -10.18 19.97 -10.73
C ILE A 813 -11.05 21.15 -11.18
N ASP A 814 -10.61 22.36 -10.87
CA ASP A 814 -11.19 23.60 -11.39
C ASP A 814 -10.64 23.94 -12.79
N ASN A 815 -11.07 25.09 -13.33
CA ASN A 815 -10.64 25.55 -14.66
C ASN A 815 -9.15 25.93 -14.72
N ASP A 816 -8.50 26.19 -13.58
CA ASP A 816 -7.08 26.52 -13.49
C ASP A 816 -6.23 25.24 -13.34
N GLY A 817 -6.86 24.06 -13.34
CA GLY A 817 -6.20 22.77 -13.20
C GLY A 817 -5.91 22.38 -11.75
N LYS A 818 -6.35 23.18 -10.78
CA LYS A 818 -6.14 22.89 -9.35
C LYS A 818 -7.17 21.87 -8.87
N ALA A 819 -6.70 20.82 -8.22
CA ALA A 819 -7.55 19.83 -7.62
C ALA A 819 -8.24 20.35 -6.35
N ILE A 820 -9.56 20.20 -6.32
CA ILE A 820 -10.43 20.57 -5.21
C ILE A 820 -10.83 19.33 -4.40
N SER A 821 -10.84 18.16 -5.05
CA SER A 821 -11.11 16.87 -4.42
C SER A 821 -10.25 15.80 -5.08
N LYS A 822 -9.67 14.89 -4.30
CA LYS A 822 -8.69 13.88 -4.74
C LYS A 822 -8.99 12.52 -4.09
N GLY A 823 -8.76 11.43 -4.81
CA GLY A 823 -8.87 10.07 -4.28
C GLY A 823 -8.22 9.02 -5.19
N GLY A 824 -8.22 7.78 -4.76
CA GLY A 824 -7.68 6.65 -5.51
C GLY A 824 -8.24 5.34 -5.02
N LEU A 825 -8.08 4.29 -5.83
CA LEU A 825 -8.64 2.97 -5.60
C LEU A 825 -7.65 2.04 -4.88
N SER A 826 -7.84 1.84 -3.58
CA SER A 826 -7.17 0.74 -2.84
C SER A 826 -7.68 -0.64 -3.26
N TYR A 827 -8.92 -0.72 -3.76
CA TYR A 827 -9.60 -1.91 -4.29
C TYR A 827 -10.54 -1.48 -5.43
N ARG A 828 -11.34 -2.37 -6.01
CA ARG A 828 -12.12 -2.08 -7.23
C ARG A 828 -13.20 -1.00 -7.12
N THR A 829 -13.48 -0.47 -5.92
CA THR A 829 -14.50 0.55 -5.68
C THR A 829 -13.95 1.75 -4.93
N GLY A 830 -14.44 2.95 -5.27
CA GLY A 830 -14.12 4.18 -4.57
C GLY A 830 -15.12 5.28 -4.89
N SER A 831 -15.04 6.40 -4.18
CA SER A 831 -15.86 7.57 -4.47
C SER A 831 -15.10 8.88 -4.33
N LEU A 832 -15.68 9.94 -4.90
CA LEU A 832 -15.21 11.30 -4.81
C LEU A 832 -16.38 12.29 -4.81
N SER A 833 -16.33 13.33 -3.98
CA SER A 833 -17.37 14.35 -3.91
C SER A 833 -16.84 15.78 -4.04
N VAL A 834 -17.71 16.70 -4.45
CA VAL A 834 -17.49 18.14 -4.43
C VAL A 834 -18.77 18.87 -4.02
N ASP A 835 -18.62 19.90 -3.19
CA ASP A 835 -19.72 20.74 -2.73
C ASP A 835 -19.87 22.01 -3.58
N MET A 836 -21.09 22.54 -3.64
CA MET A 836 -21.38 23.81 -4.28
C MET A 836 -20.87 24.99 -3.44
N PRO A 837 -20.01 25.87 -4.00
CA PRO A 837 -19.56 27.07 -3.30
C PRO A 837 -20.73 27.99 -2.95
N ALA A 838 -20.78 28.48 -1.70
CA ALA A 838 -21.89 29.27 -1.18
C ALA A 838 -22.05 30.65 -1.87
N ASP A 839 -20.98 31.17 -2.46
CA ASP A 839 -20.88 32.49 -3.09
C ASP A 839 -21.11 32.48 -4.61
N LYS A 840 -21.33 31.31 -5.21
CA LYS A 840 -21.51 31.16 -6.66
C LYS A 840 -22.92 30.69 -7.02
N ASP A 841 -23.41 31.11 -8.19
CA ASP A 841 -24.65 30.57 -8.76
C ASP A 841 -24.40 29.32 -9.62
N SER A 842 -23.21 29.22 -10.20
CA SER A 842 -22.70 28.04 -10.88
C SER A 842 -21.18 27.95 -10.80
N VAL A 843 -20.64 26.74 -10.94
CA VAL A 843 -19.21 26.48 -11.02
C VAL A 843 -18.94 25.33 -11.99
N ASN A 844 -17.87 25.47 -12.78
CA ASN A 844 -17.42 24.44 -13.71
C ASN A 844 -16.25 23.67 -13.09
N TYR A 845 -16.30 22.36 -13.24
CA TYR A 845 -15.29 21.42 -12.80
C TYR A 845 -14.99 20.42 -13.89
N ILE A 846 -13.89 19.69 -13.72
CA ILE A 846 -13.52 18.55 -14.56
C ILE A 846 -13.27 17.37 -13.64
N LEU A 847 -14.00 16.26 -13.86
CA LEU A 847 -13.63 14.97 -13.29
C LEU A 847 -12.51 14.38 -14.13
N GLU A 848 -11.40 14.04 -13.50
CA GLU A 848 -10.24 13.42 -14.12
C GLU A 848 -10.02 12.00 -13.56
N LEU A 849 -9.88 11.02 -14.45
CA LEU A 849 -9.57 9.62 -14.09
C LEU A 849 -8.20 9.26 -14.68
N ILE A 850 -7.34 8.69 -13.84
CA ILE A 850 -5.92 8.48 -14.09
C ILE A 850 -5.61 6.99 -13.86
N PRO A 851 -5.88 6.12 -14.85
CA PRO A 851 -5.53 4.71 -14.75
C PRO A 851 -4.04 4.49 -14.98
N ALA A 852 -3.41 3.66 -14.14
CA ALA A 852 -2.01 3.26 -14.29
C ALA A 852 -1.91 1.84 -14.84
N PHE A 853 -2.05 1.68 -16.15
CA PHE A 853 -2.04 0.35 -16.75
C PHE A 853 -0.67 -0.33 -16.69
N ALA A 854 -0.69 -1.64 -16.44
CA ALA A 854 0.41 -2.58 -16.64
C ALA A 854 0.11 -3.64 -17.71
N SER A 855 -1.15 -3.77 -18.13
CA SER A 855 -1.57 -4.70 -19.18
C SER A 855 -1.18 -4.20 -20.58
N LYS A 856 -1.23 -5.07 -21.59
CA LYS A 856 -0.88 -4.69 -22.97
C LYS A 856 -1.98 -3.90 -23.68
N GLU A 857 -3.23 -4.14 -23.28
CA GLU A 857 -4.42 -3.54 -23.88
C GLU A 857 -4.57 -2.07 -23.48
N LEU A 858 -3.98 -1.67 -22.35
CA LEU A 858 -4.02 -0.29 -21.83
C LEU A 858 -5.45 0.25 -21.76
N MET A 859 -6.40 -0.58 -21.32
CA MET A 859 -7.81 -0.20 -21.21
C MET A 859 -8.54 -0.96 -20.10
N ALA A 860 -9.49 -0.27 -19.47
CA ALA A 860 -10.39 -0.83 -18.45
C ALA A 860 -11.78 -0.24 -18.61
N ASN A 861 -12.79 -1.05 -18.29
CA ASN A 861 -14.16 -0.57 -18.14
C ASN A 861 -14.47 -0.33 -16.66
N LEU A 862 -15.26 0.70 -16.40
CA LEU A 862 -15.78 0.99 -15.08
C LEU A 862 -17.23 1.44 -15.17
N ASN A 863 -18.01 1.11 -14.14
CA ASN A 863 -19.31 1.69 -13.91
C ASN A 863 -19.14 2.96 -13.06
N VAL A 864 -19.86 4.02 -13.43
CA VAL A 864 -19.92 5.28 -12.70
C VAL A 864 -21.35 5.55 -12.27
N LYS A 865 -21.53 5.66 -10.96
CA LYS A 865 -22.77 6.13 -10.36
C LYS A 865 -22.60 7.56 -9.86
N GLU A 866 -23.29 8.49 -10.50
CA GLU A 866 -23.33 9.90 -10.10
C GLU A 866 -24.51 10.13 -9.15
N LEU A 867 -24.26 10.75 -8.00
CA LEU A 867 -25.28 11.27 -7.10
C LEU A 867 -25.18 12.79 -7.05
N THR A 868 -26.24 13.50 -7.42
CA THR A 868 -26.36 14.94 -7.18
C THR A 868 -27.33 15.16 -6.03
N TYR A 869 -26.85 15.77 -4.94
CA TYR A 869 -27.67 16.06 -3.75
C TYR A 869 -28.33 17.42 -3.85
N PHE A 870 -29.55 17.54 -3.34
CA PHE A 870 -30.19 18.84 -3.16
C PHE A 870 -29.60 19.55 -1.93
N PRO A 871 -29.54 20.90 -1.91
CA PRO A 871 -29.15 21.67 -0.73
C PRO A 871 -30.04 21.37 0.49
N THR A 872 -31.29 21.00 0.25
CA THR A 872 -32.23 20.56 1.28
C THR A 872 -33.03 19.36 0.78
N PRO A 873 -32.96 18.20 1.47
CA PRO A 873 -33.75 17.03 1.11
C PRO A 873 -35.26 17.31 1.06
N VAL A 874 -35.94 16.76 0.06
CA VAL A 874 -37.38 16.88 -0.11
C VAL A 874 -38.08 15.77 0.69
N SER A 875 -39.05 16.13 1.52
CA SER A 875 -39.80 15.14 2.30
C SER A 875 -40.70 14.29 1.40
N VAL A 876 -40.75 12.98 1.66
CA VAL A 876 -41.61 12.02 0.96
C VAL A 876 -42.62 11.46 1.94
N ASP A 877 -43.90 11.47 1.58
CA ASP A 877 -44.98 10.95 2.42
C ASP A 877 -45.00 9.43 2.36
N ALA A 878 -44.44 8.76 3.37
CA ALA A 878 -44.40 7.31 3.51
C ALA A 878 -45.36 6.83 4.60
N LYS A 879 -46.38 6.04 4.23
CA LYS A 879 -47.45 5.60 5.12
C LYS A 879 -47.77 4.11 4.98
N ASN A 880 -47.99 3.42 6.10
CA ASN A 880 -48.64 2.11 6.12
C ASN A 880 -50.11 2.30 6.50
N ASN A 881 -51.05 1.96 5.60
CA ASN A 881 -52.49 2.12 5.83
C ASN A 881 -52.87 3.54 6.31
N GLY A 882 -52.28 4.57 5.69
CA GLY A 882 -52.52 5.98 6.03
C GLY A 882 -51.80 6.50 7.28
N ARG A 883 -51.02 5.68 8.00
CA ARG A 883 -50.27 6.06 9.20
C ARG A 883 -48.78 6.08 8.94
N THR A 884 -48.06 6.96 9.64
CA THR A 884 -46.59 6.98 9.64
C THR A 884 -45.98 5.92 10.57
N SER A 885 -46.80 5.05 11.17
CA SER A 885 -46.33 3.91 11.96
C SER A 885 -46.47 2.61 11.18
N LEU A 886 -45.49 1.74 11.30
CA LEU A 886 -45.44 0.42 10.69
C LEU A 886 -45.19 -0.62 11.78
N THR A 887 -45.95 -1.72 11.78
CA THR A 887 -45.67 -2.88 12.65
C THR A 887 -45.47 -4.12 11.78
N LEU A 888 -44.28 -4.69 11.87
CA LEU A 888 -43.86 -5.87 11.12
C LEU A 888 -43.98 -7.12 12.01
N TYR A 889 -44.91 -7.99 11.64
CA TYR A 889 -45.04 -9.31 12.24
C TYR A 889 -44.15 -10.32 11.50
N PRO A 890 -43.71 -11.39 12.18
CA PRO A 890 -42.89 -12.45 11.58
C PRO A 890 -43.49 -12.98 10.28
N ASN A 891 -42.70 -13.04 9.21
CA ASN A 891 -43.03 -13.57 7.87
C ASN A 891 -44.27 -12.92 7.22
N ASN A 892 -44.70 -11.74 7.67
CA ASN A 892 -45.82 -11.02 7.10
C ASN A 892 -45.33 -9.80 6.33
N ILE A 893 -45.66 -9.75 5.04
CA ILE A 893 -45.37 -8.58 4.21
C ILE A 893 -46.29 -7.44 4.63
N LYS A 894 -45.71 -6.26 4.88
CA LYS A 894 -46.43 -5.00 5.08
C LYS A 894 -46.00 -4.01 4.03
N ASN A 895 -46.98 -3.37 3.43
CA ASN A 895 -46.76 -2.43 2.37
C ASN A 895 -46.73 -0.99 2.88
N VAL A 896 -45.78 -0.20 2.40
CA VAL A 896 -45.69 1.23 2.65
C VAL A 896 -45.98 1.96 1.34
N ASP A 897 -46.96 2.85 1.37
CA ASP A 897 -47.34 3.74 0.28
C ASP A 897 -46.50 5.02 0.33
N PHE A 898 -45.96 5.41 -0.82
CA PHE A 898 -45.12 6.58 -1.01
C PHE A 898 -45.82 7.59 -1.93
N ASN A 899 -45.98 8.82 -1.45
CA ASN A 899 -46.43 9.95 -2.25
C ASN A 899 -45.38 11.05 -2.25
N PHE A 900 -45.06 11.55 -3.44
CA PHE A 900 -44.08 12.61 -3.65
C PHE A 900 -44.48 13.45 -4.87
N SER A 901 -43.95 14.67 -4.93
CA SER A 901 -44.07 15.56 -6.09
C SER A 901 -42.73 15.63 -6.82
N LYS A 902 -42.77 15.84 -8.13
CA LYS A 902 -41.56 16.14 -8.91
C LYS A 902 -40.92 17.42 -8.36
N PRO A 903 -39.62 17.43 -8.02
CA PRO A 903 -38.92 18.65 -7.62
C PRO A 903 -38.96 19.71 -8.73
N GLU A 904 -38.96 20.98 -8.35
CA GLU A 904 -38.99 22.11 -9.31
C GLU A 904 -37.70 22.21 -10.16
N GLN A 905 -36.64 21.56 -9.72
CA GLN A 905 -35.33 21.58 -10.37
C GLN A 905 -35.30 20.79 -11.69
N THR A 906 -34.65 21.35 -12.71
CA THR A 906 -34.35 20.66 -13.97
C THR A 906 -33.36 19.52 -13.72
N MET A 907 -33.70 18.32 -14.18
CA MET A 907 -32.85 17.13 -14.07
C MET A 907 -32.47 16.61 -15.47
N PRO A 908 -31.32 15.95 -15.63
CA PRO A 908 -30.98 15.22 -16.85
C PRO A 908 -32.07 14.21 -17.22
N ALA A 909 -32.29 14.00 -18.53
CA ALA A 909 -33.37 13.13 -19.02
C ALA A 909 -33.18 11.65 -18.66
N ASP A 910 -31.94 11.23 -18.46
CA ASP A 910 -31.50 9.90 -18.04
C ASP A 910 -31.41 9.75 -16.52
N ALA A 911 -31.69 10.80 -15.74
CA ALA A 911 -31.60 10.76 -14.28
C ALA A 911 -32.87 10.16 -13.62
N SER A 912 -32.67 9.57 -12.44
CA SER A 912 -33.74 9.12 -11.54
C SER A 912 -33.60 9.79 -10.17
N GLY A 913 -34.69 10.03 -9.45
CA GLY A 913 -34.60 10.55 -8.09
C GLY A 913 -34.02 9.49 -7.15
N TYR A 914 -33.22 9.91 -6.17
CA TYR A 914 -32.64 9.03 -5.15
C TYR A 914 -32.98 9.55 -3.75
N GLY A 915 -33.24 8.64 -2.81
CA GLY A 915 -33.55 8.95 -1.44
C GLY A 915 -33.43 7.77 -0.48
N LYS A 916 -33.88 8.00 0.75
CA LYS A 916 -33.87 6.99 1.82
C LYS A 916 -35.18 6.98 2.58
N ILE A 917 -35.60 5.81 3.04
CA ILE A 917 -36.59 5.63 4.09
C ILE A 917 -35.90 5.21 5.39
N TYR A 918 -36.25 5.89 6.47
CA TYR A 918 -35.76 5.70 7.83
C TYR A 918 -36.87 5.09 8.67
N PHE A 919 -36.54 4.01 9.39
CA PHE A 919 -37.42 3.34 10.33
C PHE A 919 -36.94 3.67 11.73
N LYS A 920 -37.68 4.52 12.41
CA LYS A 920 -37.31 5.07 13.70
C LYS A 920 -37.99 4.34 14.84
N SER A 921 -37.27 4.16 15.93
CA SER A 921 -37.78 3.66 17.20
C SER A 921 -38.99 4.49 17.67
N PRO A 922 -40.17 3.90 17.92
CA PRO A 922 -41.31 4.64 18.44
C PRO A 922 -41.05 5.28 19.81
N SER A 923 -40.17 4.66 20.62
CA SER A 923 -39.84 5.14 21.97
C SER A 923 -38.70 6.15 22.02
N THR A 924 -37.73 6.08 21.10
CA THR A 924 -36.51 6.91 21.16
C THR A 924 -36.33 7.86 19.99
N ASP A 925 -37.15 7.75 18.94
CA ASP A 925 -37.05 8.44 17.65
C ASP A 925 -35.71 8.24 16.89
N LYS A 926 -34.83 7.37 17.40
CA LYS A 926 -33.57 7.00 16.73
C LYS A 926 -33.86 6.13 15.51
N THR A 927 -33.16 6.37 14.41
CA THR A 927 -33.17 5.49 13.24
C THR A 927 -32.61 4.13 13.63
N GLU A 928 -33.42 3.08 13.51
CA GLU A 928 -33.02 1.68 13.72
C GLU A 928 -32.69 0.99 12.39
N TYR A 929 -33.31 1.44 11.29
CA TYR A 929 -32.99 1.00 9.93
C TYR A 929 -33.06 2.17 8.95
N GLU A 930 -32.26 2.10 7.90
CA GLU A 930 -32.42 2.93 6.71
C GLU A 930 -32.29 2.07 5.45
N LEU A 931 -33.10 2.37 4.43
CA LEU A 931 -33.06 1.65 3.16
C LEU A 931 -33.13 2.64 1.99
N PRO A 932 -32.37 2.41 0.90
CA PRO A 932 -32.42 3.25 -0.28
C PRO A 932 -33.77 3.10 -1.01
N ILE A 933 -34.28 4.22 -1.52
CA ILE A 933 -35.47 4.28 -2.36
C ILE A 933 -35.19 5.18 -3.58
N ASN A 934 -35.56 4.68 -4.76
CA ASN A 934 -35.40 5.41 -6.01
C ASN A 934 -36.76 5.88 -6.52
N PHE A 935 -36.77 7.00 -7.25
CA PHE A 935 -37.97 7.64 -7.77
C PHE A 935 -37.87 7.83 -9.28
N LYS A 936 -38.98 7.63 -9.98
CA LYS A 936 -39.15 7.99 -11.39
C LYS A 936 -40.28 9.01 -11.51
N PHE A 937 -39.97 10.16 -12.10
CA PHE A 937 -40.86 11.31 -12.20
C PHE A 937 -41.84 11.23 -13.37
#